data_AF-A0A818S6S4-F1
#
_entry.id   AF-A0A818S6S4-F1
#
_cell.length_a   1.000
_cell.length_b   1.000
_cell.length_c   1.000
_cell.angle_alpha   90.00
_cell.angle_beta   90.00
_cell.angle_gamma   90.00
#
_symmetry.space_group_name_H-M   'P 1'
#
loop_
_entity.id
_entity.type
_entity.pdbx_description
1 polymer ?
#
loop_
_entity_poly.entity_id
_entity_poly.type
_entity_poly.pdbx_seq_one_letter_code
_entity_poly.pdbx_strand_id
1 'polypeptide(L)'
;MYVGLTKNNASGWAKITFHNDEQRDQAAIIYKSQLCDTIFPITITGQRGLKQKFVRTSVMKNDDPNARHNQSSALLKNIFRITMINREVALQIFSSRTSTNLTWSTPIYYSSNTSQWIVDSSATITIYRTDLYPNFQQTIDEICKKFRVELKCKNLPSFGKRCTFNHGNPQNTSLAASMLAQTFAPINIKLNTERQKQLFRELEEIGEIQKWADELSLVINPNKYHTNIEIRGPQTSQGQLMRRIADYSDHFDCRFCEVELSATVATFFGQQKSASAKLQEIVSRWSSKSCSVSFNSKTATIRIIGKPNVSLTDMNTCEYEVLQLLNEITANTDNIESDEEEEEEADSDMIRFGTRRIERQCVFCQQNSSISTSFFQICGHTYCRCAAQTLATSHTFPLRCKACQSNIHIRDIQIIFSNHEQLLLPLLKSSIQRYLTTNPQQDHRVFCPNDECNGLIRLNNGYQTCLTCGQNVCPKCKVIDDELHVGRTCAEVVEEKKRHPFLSKLFSAARKFVKDNWPFDPTVQPIGRIDENPYLRKEYKSLSRFYEGNEILGYSSPPDLAKGFFAYHGSPSDAIDSICQTGFDPKRRSGQVHGRGEYFGVTALISHSYCQKVGSQAGFSQMIIAFIFRCTQVTTKENFCYVVDNPADWTYAFNLPVLIVTYGQNAVQQPYPFPAEIPYYADKETFWIAPFCWYCQQDNGQFEPYNDIMNELLEKIYEHWKFHDGPSEIETPLLTRYLDDISQTYKINFQKNTQTSMKTSCQRAIDRRLVRELSNNRHWFYCNEHDTWVRYEQMMENKIEQALQLYRSGRGSSTFDIQFPGRPETYQINFLKGKQTSKTTYEIKNIKRE
;
A
#
# COMPACT_ATOMS: atom_id res chain seq x y z
N MET A 1 17.64 -20.88 20.22
CA MET A 1 18.79 -21.55 19.57
C MET A 1 19.15 -20.72 18.34
N TYR A 2 20.39 -20.22 18.19
CA TYR A 2 20.71 -19.31 17.08
C TYR A 2 21.06 -20.13 15.83
N VAL A 3 20.24 -20.04 14.78
CA VAL A 3 20.52 -20.66 13.48
C VAL A 3 21.33 -19.69 12.63
N GLY A 4 22.63 -19.96 12.46
CA GLY A 4 23.51 -19.11 11.67
C GLY A 4 23.20 -19.20 10.17
N LEU A 5 23.03 -18.04 9.52
CA LEU A 5 22.99 -17.93 8.05
C LEU A 5 24.25 -18.58 7.44
N THR A 6 24.05 -19.64 6.65
CA THR A 6 25.11 -20.46 6.06
C THR A 6 25.86 -19.75 4.95
N LYS A 7 27.19 -19.90 4.96
CA LYS A 7 28.13 -19.45 3.93
C LYS A 7 28.03 -20.29 2.64
N ASN A 8 26.99 -20.08 1.84
CA ASN A 8 27.03 -20.49 0.44
C ASN A 8 27.63 -19.33 -0.38
N ASN A 9 28.87 -19.51 -0.85
CA ASN A 9 29.56 -18.53 -1.69
C ASN A 9 28.90 -18.50 -3.09
N ALA A 10 27.94 -17.58 -3.27
CA ALA A 10 27.39 -17.27 -4.57
C ALA A 10 28.29 -16.26 -5.29
N SER A 11 28.71 -16.57 -6.51
CA SER A 11 29.37 -15.61 -7.40
C SER A 11 28.63 -15.58 -8.73
N GLY A 12 28.45 -14.37 -9.29
CA GLY A 12 27.73 -14.15 -10.53
C GLY A 12 28.57 -13.34 -11.51
N TRP A 13 28.38 -13.61 -12.80
CA TRP A 13 28.89 -12.73 -13.86
C TRP A 13 27.81 -12.53 -14.91
N ALA A 14 27.76 -11.33 -15.48
CA ALA A 14 26.87 -10.99 -16.57
C ALA A 14 27.70 -10.70 -17.83
N LYS A 15 27.24 -11.25 -18.96
CA LYS A 15 27.78 -10.95 -20.28
C LYS A 15 26.76 -10.13 -21.04
N ILE A 16 27.12 -8.90 -21.36
CA ILE A 16 26.27 -7.98 -22.12
C ILE A 16 26.82 -7.92 -23.53
N THR A 17 26.02 -8.34 -24.52
CA THR A 17 26.41 -8.31 -25.94
C THR A 17 25.60 -7.23 -26.66
N PHE A 18 26.29 -6.26 -27.27
CA PHE A 18 25.66 -5.14 -28.00
C PHE A 18 25.67 -5.41 -29.50
N HIS A 19 24.69 -4.86 -30.21
CA HIS A 19 24.52 -5.13 -31.63
C HIS A 19 25.45 -4.28 -32.50
N ASN A 20 25.78 -3.05 -32.06
CA ASN A 20 26.71 -2.15 -32.76
C ASN A 20 27.52 -1.26 -31.78
N ASP A 21 28.53 -0.56 -32.31
CA ASP A 21 29.45 0.30 -31.54
C ASP A 21 28.74 1.50 -30.88
N GLU A 22 27.74 2.06 -31.56
CA GLU A 22 26.98 3.23 -31.10
C GLU A 22 26.19 2.92 -29.81
N GLN A 23 25.67 1.69 -29.69
CA GLN A 23 24.99 1.19 -28.49
C GLN A 23 25.94 0.93 -27.32
N ARG A 24 27.16 0.47 -27.58
CA ARG A 24 28.22 0.35 -26.58
C ARG A 24 28.57 1.72 -26.00
N ASP A 25 28.72 2.71 -26.86
CA ASP A 25 29.17 4.05 -26.48
C ASP A 25 28.05 4.83 -25.76
N GLN A 26 26.79 4.64 -26.16
CA GLN A 26 25.62 5.11 -25.39
C GLN A 26 25.55 4.50 -23.98
N ALA A 27 25.78 3.19 -23.84
CA ALA A 27 25.77 2.54 -22.53
C ALA A 27 26.85 3.12 -21.60
N ALA A 28 28.04 3.42 -22.12
CA ALA A 28 29.11 4.02 -21.34
C ALA A 28 28.87 5.45 -20.88
N ILE A 29 28.23 6.25 -21.74
CA ILE A 29 27.83 7.63 -21.40
C ILE A 29 26.79 7.61 -20.27
N ILE A 30 25.81 6.69 -20.33
CA ILE A 30 24.73 6.56 -19.34
C ILE A 30 25.27 6.20 -17.94
N TYR A 31 26.33 5.40 -17.86
CA TYR A 31 26.94 5.00 -16.59
C TYR A 31 28.07 5.94 -16.11
N LYS A 32 28.28 7.08 -16.76
CA LYS A 32 29.40 8.02 -16.48
C LYS A 32 30.76 7.31 -16.37
N SER A 33 30.95 6.24 -17.14
CA SER A 33 32.20 5.48 -17.16
C SER A 33 32.99 5.89 -18.39
N GLN A 34 34.19 6.43 -18.21
CA GLN A 34 35.16 6.51 -19.31
C GLN A 34 35.47 5.08 -19.76
N LEU A 35 35.05 4.71 -20.97
CA LEU A 35 35.42 3.46 -21.59
C LEU A 35 36.92 3.46 -21.86
N CYS A 36 37.68 2.87 -20.94
CA CYS A 36 38.82 1.98 -21.18
C CYS A 36 39.52 1.66 -19.85
N ASP A 37 39.84 0.37 -19.65
CA ASP A 37 40.84 -0.24 -18.75
C ASP A 37 41.09 0.35 -17.35
N THR A 38 40.15 1.10 -16.79
CA THR A 38 40.33 1.71 -15.47
C THR A 38 39.42 1.08 -14.44
N ILE A 39 40.07 0.59 -13.39
CA ILE A 39 39.47 0.12 -12.17
C ILE A 39 38.79 1.32 -11.50
N PHE A 40 37.48 1.26 -11.28
CA PHE A 40 36.77 2.30 -10.53
C PHE A 40 36.21 1.78 -9.20
N PRO A 41 36.25 2.60 -8.13
CA PRO A 41 35.75 2.22 -6.82
C PRO A 41 34.23 2.32 -6.78
N ILE A 42 33.57 1.29 -6.27
CA ILE A 42 32.21 1.40 -5.75
C ILE A 42 32.25 1.31 -4.24
N THR A 43 31.53 2.22 -3.60
CA THR A 43 31.45 2.32 -2.15
C THR A 43 30.26 1.50 -1.66
N ILE A 44 30.54 0.49 -0.85
CA ILE A 44 29.54 -0.44 -0.31
C ILE A 44 29.31 -0.08 1.16
N THR A 45 28.05 0.18 1.52
CA THR A 45 27.63 0.34 2.92
C THR A 45 27.22 -1.01 3.50
N GLY A 46 27.91 -1.44 4.56
CA GLY A 46 27.54 -2.60 5.37
C GLY A 46 27.65 -2.29 6.86
N GLN A 47 27.24 -3.23 7.72
CA GLN A 47 27.16 -3.07 9.19
C GLN A 47 28.49 -2.74 9.92
N ARG A 48 29.61 -2.54 9.20
CA ARG A 48 30.90 -2.08 9.77
C ARG A 48 31.48 -0.88 9.01
N GLY A 49 30.63 0.03 8.54
CA GLY A 49 31.02 1.24 7.83
C GLY A 49 31.28 1.03 6.34
N LEU A 50 31.57 2.15 5.66
CA LEU A 50 31.85 2.24 4.22
C LEU A 50 33.11 1.44 3.88
N LYS A 51 33.00 0.44 3.02
CA LYS A 51 34.17 -0.20 2.39
C LYS A 51 34.13 0.01 0.89
N GLN A 52 35.16 0.65 0.35
CA GLN A 52 35.39 0.72 -1.09
C GLN A 52 35.85 -0.64 -1.61
N LYS A 53 35.20 -1.13 -2.68
CA LYS A 53 35.72 -2.26 -3.47
C LYS A 53 35.80 -1.85 -4.94
N PHE A 54 36.83 -2.37 -5.59
CA PHE A 54 37.22 -2.03 -6.95
C PHE A 54 36.61 -3.03 -7.95
N VAL A 55 35.93 -2.53 -8.98
CA VAL A 55 35.39 -3.36 -10.09
C VAL A 55 36.35 -3.32 -11.26
N ARG A 56 36.57 -4.48 -11.90
CA ARG A 56 37.41 -4.61 -13.10
C ARG A 56 36.55 -4.98 -14.30
N THR A 57 36.60 -4.16 -15.34
CA THR A 57 36.10 -4.46 -16.68
C THR A 57 37.27 -4.95 -17.54
N SER A 58 37.02 -5.87 -18.48
CA SER A 58 38.03 -6.29 -19.47
C SER A 58 37.37 -6.58 -20.81
N VAL A 59 37.93 -6.04 -21.89
CA VAL A 59 37.53 -6.35 -23.27
C VAL A 59 38.37 -7.55 -23.75
N MET A 60 37.75 -8.66 -24.17
CA MET A 60 38.50 -9.81 -24.71
C MET A 60 38.71 -9.65 -26.22
N LYS A 61 39.96 -9.80 -26.68
CA LYS A 61 40.28 -10.16 -28.08
C LYS A 61 40.19 -11.69 -28.20
N ASN A 62 39.71 -12.16 -29.35
CA ASN A 62 39.52 -13.59 -29.59
C ASN A 62 40.87 -14.21 -30.00
N ASP A 63 41.53 -14.92 -29.08
CA ASP A 63 42.62 -15.82 -29.44
C ASP A 63 42.01 -17.16 -29.87
N ASP A 64 41.48 -17.21 -31.10
CA ASP A 64 41.16 -18.48 -31.77
C ASP A 64 42.32 -18.83 -32.70
N PRO A 65 43.11 -19.89 -32.40
CA PRO A 65 44.29 -20.27 -33.19
C PRO A 65 43.96 -20.75 -34.62
N ASN A 66 42.68 -20.95 -34.96
CA ASN A 66 42.27 -21.60 -36.21
C ASN A 66 41.58 -20.67 -37.24
N ALA A 67 41.48 -19.37 -36.99
CA ALA A 67 40.91 -18.44 -37.96
C ALA A 67 41.93 -18.08 -39.06
N ARG A 68 41.96 -18.88 -40.12
CA ARG A 68 42.78 -18.62 -41.31
C ARG A 68 42.42 -17.27 -41.94
N HIS A 69 43.48 -16.52 -42.25
CA HIS A 69 43.49 -15.27 -43.00
C HIS A 69 42.57 -15.29 -44.22
N ASN A 70 41.54 -14.46 -44.18
CA ASN A 70 41.09 -13.57 -45.25
C ASN A 70 39.63 -13.16 -45.02
N GLN A 71 39.42 -12.13 -44.21
CA GLN A 71 38.35 -11.15 -44.40
C GLN A 71 38.58 -9.97 -43.44
N SER A 72 38.24 -8.79 -43.93
CA SER A 72 38.60 -7.48 -43.41
C SER A 72 38.38 -7.28 -41.90
N SER A 73 39.19 -6.40 -41.35
CA SER A 73 39.21 -5.78 -40.02
C SER A 73 37.90 -5.10 -39.55
N ALA A 74 36.75 -5.75 -39.70
CA ALA A 74 35.46 -5.27 -39.25
C ALA A 74 34.71 -6.43 -38.59
N LEU A 75 34.91 -6.59 -37.27
CA LEU A 75 34.00 -7.23 -36.29
C LEU A 75 34.73 -7.38 -34.94
N LEU A 76 35.10 -6.25 -34.31
CA LEU A 76 35.32 -6.24 -32.86
C LEU A 76 33.95 -6.39 -32.19
N LYS A 77 33.59 -7.60 -31.75
CA LYS A 77 32.27 -7.89 -31.16
C LYS A 77 32.09 -7.17 -29.82
N ASN A 78 31.00 -6.41 -29.71
CA ASN A 78 30.62 -5.61 -28.55
C ASN A 78 30.23 -6.48 -27.33
N ILE A 79 31.18 -6.88 -26.49
CA ILE A 79 30.91 -7.75 -25.32
C ILE A 79 31.49 -7.13 -24.04
N PHE A 80 30.67 -6.97 -23.00
CA PHE A 80 31.11 -6.61 -21.64
C PHE A 80 30.98 -7.79 -20.71
N ARG A 81 31.98 -7.98 -19.84
CA ARG A 81 31.96 -8.95 -18.75
C ARG A 81 32.00 -8.21 -17.42
N ILE A 82 30.93 -8.32 -16.63
CA ILE A 82 30.85 -7.76 -15.28
C ILE A 82 30.92 -8.92 -14.29
N THR A 83 31.94 -8.95 -13.43
CA THR A 83 32.11 -9.98 -12.39
C THR A 83 31.71 -9.41 -11.04
N MET A 84 30.74 -10.04 -10.37
CA MET A 84 30.18 -9.53 -9.11
C MET A 84 30.19 -10.59 -8.01
N ILE A 85 30.64 -10.17 -6.82
CA ILE A 85 30.87 -11.06 -5.67
C ILE A 85 29.74 -10.92 -4.62
N ASN A 86 28.82 -9.95 -4.77
CA ASN A 86 27.77 -9.67 -3.77
C ASN A 86 26.35 -9.68 -4.39
N ARG A 87 25.44 -10.44 -3.76
CA ARG A 87 24.02 -10.66 -4.10
C ARG A 87 23.21 -9.36 -4.20
N GLU A 88 23.37 -8.44 -3.27
CA GLU A 88 22.59 -7.19 -3.20
C GLU A 88 23.03 -6.19 -4.26
N VAL A 89 24.34 -6.15 -4.55
CA VAL A 89 24.92 -5.24 -5.55
C VAL A 89 24.55 -5.70 -6.96
N ALA A 90 24.52 -7.02 -7.20
CA ALA A 90 24.10 -7.56 -8.50
C ALA A 90 22.63 -7.24 -8.79
N LEU A 91 21.78 -7.37 -7.77
CA LEU A 91 20.40 -6.91 -7.86
C LEU A 91 20.35 -5.42 -8.15
N GLN A 92 21.08 -4.54 -7.45
CA GLN A 92 21.06 -3.09 -7.70
C GLN A 92 21.52 -2.67 -9.11
N ILE A 93 22.59 -3.27 -9.64
CA ILE A 93 23.12 -2.90 -10.96
C ILE A 93 22.17 -3.34 -12.08
N PHE A 94 21.62 -4.56 -12.01
CA PHE A 94 20.74 -5.07 -13.07
C PHE A 94 19.27 -4.66 -12.90
N SER A 95 18.77 -4.49 -11.67
CA SER A 95 17.42 -3.97 -11.41
C SER A 95 17.25 -2.51 -11.81
N SER A 96 18.34 -1.73 -11.90
CA SER A 96 18.25 -0.33 -12.36
C SER A 96 17.75 -0.16 -13.79
N ARG A 97 17.75 -1.22 -14.63
CA ARG A 97 17.10 -1.19 -15.96
C ARG A 97 16.44 -2.49 -16.45
N THR A 98 16.51 -3.63 -15.76
CA THR A 98 15.66 -4.79 -16.10
C THR A 98 14.28 -4.74 -15.45
N SER A 99 13.98 -3.74 -14.60
CA SER A 99 12.60 -3.38 -14.26
C SER A 99 11.97 -2.52 -15.38
N THR A 100 11.95 -3.05 -16.59
CA THR A 100 10.90 -2.76 -17.57
C THR A 100 10.18 -4.06 -17.92
N ASN A 101 9.86 -4.84 -16.89
CA ASN A 101 8.56 -5.47 -16.85
C ASN A 101 7.80 -4.82 -15.70
N LEU A 102 6.78 -4.05 -16.11
CA LEU A 102 5.80 -3.31 -15.33
C LEU A 102 6.22 -1.96 -14.72
N THR A 103 5.69 -0.94 -15.41
CA THR A 103 5.10 0.33 -14.91
C THR A 103 6.10 1.32 -14.31
N TRP A 104 6.45 2.45 -14.95
CA TRP A 104 5.57 3.55 -15.39
C TRP A 104 6.20 4.46 -16.49
N SER A 105 5.32 4.92 -17.40
CA SER A 105 5.18 6.25 -18.03
C SER A 105 6.37 7.05 -18.60
N THR A 106 6.24 7.36 -19.90
CA THR A 106 6.67 8.59 -20.61
C THR A 106 8.07 9.18 -20.37
N PRO A 107 9.05 8.89 -21.25
CA PRO A 107 10.28 9.68 -21.40
C PRO A 107 10.11 10.93 -22.30
N ILE A 108 10.53 12.10 -21.79
CA ILE A 108 10.94 13.21 -22.67
C ILE A 108 12.04 12.70 -23.61
N TYR A 109 11.86 12.96 -24.90
CA TYR A 109 12.71 12.62 -26.04
C TYR A 109 14.22 12.77 -25.76
N TYR A 110 14.96 11.67 -25.96
CA TYR A 110 15.91 11.59 -27.06
C TYR A 110 15.72 10.22 -27.74
N SER A 111 15.89 10.22 -29.04
CA SER A 111 15.42 9.25 -30.03
C SER A 111 16.07 7.86 -29.96
N SER A 112 15.22 6.84 -30.19
CA SER A 112 15.42 5.67 -31.06
C SER A 112 16.60 4.72 -30.79
N ASN A 113 16.37 3.70 -29.97
CA ASN A 113 16.58 2.27 -30.31
C ASN A 113 16.22 1.40 -29.10
N THR A 114 15.05 0.77 -29.12
CA THR A 114 14.64 -0.24 -28.13
C THR A 114 15.54 -1.48 -28.25
N SER A 115 16.62 -1.49 -27.47
CA SER A 115 17.22 -2.63 -26.75
C SER A 115 17.08 -4.04 -27.36
N GLN A 116 17.60 -4.28 -28.56
CA GLN A 116 17.95 -5.66 -29.01
C GLN A 116 19.29 -6.12 -28.41
N TRP A 117 19.44 -6.12 -27.09
CA TRP A 117 20.66 -6.62 -26.42
C TRP A 117 20.30 -7.84 -25.58
N ILE A 118 21.00 -8.94 -25.79
CA ILE A 118 20.82 -10.15 -24.99
C ILE A 118 21.71 -10.02 -23.76
N VAL A 119 21.08 -9.89 -22.57
CA VAL A 119 21.77 -10.01 -21.28
C VAL A 119 21.71 -11.46 -20.87
N ASP A 120 22.72 -12.23 -21.28
CA ASP A 120 22.92 -13.58 -20.77
C ASP A 120 23.69 -13.49 -19.45
N SER A 121 23.01 -13.88 -18.38
CA SER A 121 23.53 -13.79 -17.02
C SER A 121 23.79 -15.18 -16.50
N SER A 122 24.77 -15.32 -15.62
CA SER A 122 24.97 -16.58 -14.92
C SER A 122 25.10 -16.40 -13.42
N ALA A 123 24.46 -17.31 -12.70
CA ALA A 123 24.55 -17.39 -11.25
C ALA A 123 25.08 -18.77 -10.88
N THR A 124 26.20 -18.80 -10.16
CA THR A 124 26.83 -20.04 -9.73
C THR A 124 26.66 -20.25 -8.24
N ILE A 125 26.23 -21.45 -7.88
CA ILE A 125 26.15 -21.92 -6.50
C ILE A 125 26.89 -23.24 -6.34
N THR A 126 27.51 -23.43 -5.19
CA THR A 126 28.14 -24.69 -4.82
C THR A 126 27.35 -25.35 -3.70
N ILE A 127 26.99 -26.61 -3.90
CA ILE A 127 26.28 -27.46 -2.92
C ILE A 127 27.21 -28.60 -2.56
N TYR A 128 27.35 -28.90 -1.28
CA TYR A 128 28.18 -29.98 -0.77
C TYR A 128 27.31 -31.12 -0.27
N ARG A 129 27.79 -32.36 -0.36
CA ARG A 129 27.08 -33.58 0.06
C ARG A 129 25.74 -33.79 -0.65
N THR A 130 25.75 -33.74 -1.98
CA THR A 130 24.55 -33.99 -2.80
C THR A 130 24.00 -35.41 -2.65
N ASP A 131 24.80 -36.35 -2.15
CA ASP A 131 24.42 -37.71 -1.76
C ASP A 131 23.33 -37.78 -0.69
N LEU A 132 23.20 -36.73 0.14
CA LEU A 132 22.18 -36.65 1.20
C LEU A 132 20.80 -36.19 0.69
N TYR A 133 20.65 -35.98 -0.62
CA TYR A 133 19.46 -35.38 -1.22
C TYR A 133 18.95 -36.26 -2.38
N PRO A 134 18.07 -37.24 -2.11
CA PRO A 134 17.65 -38.21 -3.13
C PRO A 134 16.92 -37.57 -4.32
N ASN A 135 16.20 -36.46 -4.10
CA ASN A 135 15.46 -35.75 -5.14
C ASN A 135 16.25 -34.59 -5.76
N PHE A 136 17.57 -34.56 -5.60
CA PHE A 136 18.41 -33.42 -6.02
C PHE A 136 18.21 -33.04 -7.49
N GLN A 137 18.13 -34.03 -8.38
CA GLN A 137 17.95 -33.78 -9.82
C GLN A 137 16.54 -33.28 -10.14
N GLN A 138 15.50 -33.89 -9.56
CA GLN A 138 14.12 -33.46 -9.75
C GLN A 138 13.91 -32.01 -9.31
N THR A 139 14.46 -31.62 -8.15
CA THR A 139 14.40 -30.24 -7.65
C THR A 139 15.09 -29.25 -8.59
N ILE A 140 16.22 -29.64 -9.18
CA ILE A 140 16.91 -28.83 -10.19
C ILE A 140 16.00 -28.59 -11.39
N ASP A 141 15.37 -29.65 -11.90
CA ASP A 141 14.56 -29.58 -13.12
C ASP A 141 13.32 -28.69 -12.89
N GLU A 142 12.69 -28.80 -11.71
CA GLU A 142 11.58 -27.92 -11.29
C GLU A 142 12.00 -26.45 -11.19
N ILE A 143 13.17 -26.15 -10.61
CA ILE A 143 13.70 -24.78 -10.51
C ILE A 143 14.01 -24.22 -11.90
N CYS A 144 14.65 -25.01 -12.77
CA CYS A 144 14.97 -24.61 -14.14
C CYS A 144 13.70 -24.29 -14.93
N LYS A 145 12.68 -25.16 -14.84
CA LYS A 145 11.37 -24.96 -15.46
C LYS A 145 10.66 -23.72 -14.93
N LYS A 146 10.68 -23.50 -13.61
CA LYS A 146 10.02 -22.37 -12.95
C LYS A 146 10.58 -21.01 -13.38
N PHE A 147 11.91 -20.89 -13.47
CA PHE A 147 12.56 -19.61 -13.79
C PHE A 147 12.94 -19.45 -15.27
N ARG A 148 12.65 -20.46 -16.11
CA ARG A 148 13.03 -20.50 -17.54
C ARG A 148 14.53 -20.26 -17.73
N VAL A 149 15.33 -21.04 -17.00
CA VAL A 149 16.80 -20.99 -17.03
C VAL A 149 17.38 -22.37 -17.33
N GLU A 150 18.59 -22.42 -17.85
CA GLU A 150 19.32 -23.67 -18.08
C GLU A 150 20.41 -23.87 -17.02
N LEU A 151 20.71 -25.11 -16.64
CA LEU A 151 21.71 -25.40 -15.62
C LEU A 151 22.90 -26.19 -16.19
N LYS A 152 24.11 -25.73 -15.86
CA LYS A 152 25.36 -26.48 -16.04
C LYS A 152 25.91 -26.90 -14.68
N CYS A 153 26.02 -28.21 -14.43
CA CYS A 153 26.61 -28.75 -13.20
C CYS A 153 28.03 -29.24 -13.44
N LYS A 154 28.95 -28.91 -12.51
CA LYS A 154 30.28 -29.50 -12.41
C LYS A 154 30.41 -30.24 -11.08
N ASN A 155 30.77 -31.51 -11.13
CA ASN A 155 31.04 -32.30 -9.94
C ASN A 155 32.32 -31.80 -9.23
N LEU A 156 32.30 -31.78 -7.91
CA LEU A 156 33.39 -31.41 -7.01
C LEU A 156 33.72 -32.61 -6.08
N PRO A 157 34.89 -32.60 -5.42
CA PRO A 157 35.20 -33.58 -4.38
C PRO A 157 34.14 -33.63 -3.25
N SER A 158 34.09 -34.75 -2.53
CA SER A 158 33.18 -34.97 -1.40
C SER A 158 31.69 -34.82 -1.74
N PHE A 159 31.29 -35.40 -2.89
CA PHE A 159 29.92 -35.36 -3.40
C PHE A 159 29.36 -33.94 -3.60
N GLY A 160 30.23 -32.95 -3.82
CA GLY A 160 29.82 -31.58 -4.10
C GLY A 160 29.41 -31.39 -5.56
N LYS A 161 28.49 -30.46 -5.83
CA LYS A 161 28.15 -30.00 -7.18
C LYS A 161 28.18 -28.48 -7.23
N ARG A 162 28.89 -27.95 -8.23
CA ARG A 162 28.83 -26.54 -8.61
C ARG A 162 27.79 -26.40 -9.72
N CYS A 163 26.70 -25.72 -9.44
CA CYS A 163 25.56 -25.52 -10.33
C CYS A 163 25.58 -24.08 -10.85
N THR A 164 25.69 -23.90 -12.17
CA THR A 164 25.70 -22.60 -12.84
C THR A 164 24.44 -22.47 -13.69
N PHE A 165 23.52 -21.60 -13.28
CA PHE A 165 22.33 -21.23 -14.06
C PHE A 165 22.72 -20.23 -15.14
N ASN A 166 22.26 -20.43 -16.38
CA ASN A 166 22.52 -19.58 -17.56
C ASN A 166 21.22 -19.39 -18.38
N HIS A 167 21.30 -18.64 -19.48
CA HIS A 167 20.22 -18.46 -20.46
C HIS A 167 18.93 -17.85 -19.85
N GLY A 168 19.12 -16.97 -18.87
CA GLY A 168 18.05 -16.16 -18.29
C GLY A 168 18.52 -14.76 -17.95
N ASN A 169 17.58 -13.84 -17.74
CA ASN A 169 17.91 -12.51 -17.26
C ASN A 169 18.56 -12.59 -15.84
N PRO A 170 19.31 -11.56 -15.40
CA PRO A 170 20.01 -11.57 -14.11
C PRO A 170 19.12 -11.85 -12.90
N GLN A 171 17.86 -11.45 -12.96
CA GLN A 171 16.90 -11.71 -11.90
C GLN A 171 16.53 -13.19 -11.84
N ASN A 172 16.21 -13.82 -12.97
CA ASN A 172 15.81 -15.22 -13.03
C ASN A 172 16.96 -16.17 -12.66
N THR A 173 18.17 -15.93 -13.15
CA THR A 173 19.33 -16.78 -12.81
C THR A 173 19.71 -16.64 -11.34
N SER A 174 19.66 -15.42 -10.79
CA SER A 174 19.89 -15.16 -9.37
C SER A 174 18.81 -15.76 -8.46
N LEU A 175 17.54 -15.66 -8.84
CA LEU A 175 16.42 -16.27 -8.10
C LEU A 175 16.48 -17.79 -8.15
N ALA A 176 16.80 -18.38 -9.29
CA ALA A 176 17.01 -19.82 -9.42
C ALA A 176 18.17 -20.31 -8.53
N ALA A 177 19.32 -19.62 -8.56
CA ALA A 177 20.45 -19.93 -7.69
C ALA A 177 20.10 -19.77 -6.20
N SER A 178 19.33 -18.74 -5.85
CA SER A 178 18.88 -18.50 -4.47
C SER A 178 17.91 -19.59 -3.99
N MET A 179 16.96 -20.00 -4.83
CA MET A 179 16.01 -21.05 -4.51
C MET A 179 16.72 -22.40 -4.32
N LEU A 180 17.70 -22.70 -5.16
CA LEU A 180 18.56 -23.88 -4.99
C LEU A 180 19.37 -23.78 -3.68
N ALA A 181 19.90 -22.61 -3.34
CA ALA A 181 20.65 -22.39 -2.10
C ALA A 181 19.82 -22.69 -0.84
N GLN A 182 18.58 -22.20 -0.82
CA GLN A 182 17.68 -22.33 0.31
C GLN A 182 17.21 -23.78 0.48
N THR A 183 16.89 -24.44 -0.63
CA THR A 183 16.39 -25.83 -0.61
C THR A 183 17.41 -26.80 -0.01
N PHE A 184 18.71 -26.55 -0.24
CA PHE A 184 19.82 -27.40 0.22
C PHE A 184 20.66 -26.78 1.34
N ALA A 185 20.10 -25.81 2.08
CA ALA A 185 20.81 -25.18 3.20
C ALA A 185 20.95 -26.13 4.40
N PRO A 186 22.11 -26.17 5.08
CA PRO A 186 22.23 -26.86 6.37
C PRO A 186 21.69 -26.01 7.53
N ILE A 187 21.11 -26.65 8.55
CA ILE A 187 20.86 -26.01 9.84
C ILE A 187 22.18 -25.94 10.62
N ASN A 188 22.47 -24.77 11.18
CA ASN A 188 23.62 -24.56 12.05
C ASN A 188 23.17 -24.15 13.45
N ILE A 189 23.26 -25.06 14.41
CA ILE A 189 22.89 -24.83 15.80
C ILE A 189 24.08 -24.25 16.55
N LYS A 190 23.94 -23.03 17.08
CA LYS A 190 24.92 -22.48 18.05
C LYS A 190 24.46 -22.73 19.49
N LEU A 191 25.33 -23.33 20.29
CA LEU A 191 25.12 -23.61 21.72
C LEU A 191 25.69 -22.45 22.56
N ASN A 192 24.82 -21.50 22.90
CA ASN A 192 25.22 -20.26 23.56
C ASN A 192 25.08 -20.32 25.10
N THR A 193 24.18 -21.15 25.61
CA THR A 193 23.94 -21.28 27.06
C THR A 193 24.52 -22.57 27.60
N GLU A 194 24.89 -22.59 28.89
CA GLU A 194 25.35 -23.84 29.51
C GLU A 194 24.26 -24.91 29.53
N ARG A 195 22.98 -24.52 29.72
CA ARG A 195 21.83 -25.43 29.56
C ARG A 195 21.81 -26.12 28.20
N GLN A 196 22.03 -25.38 27.11
CA GLN A 196 22.11 -25.95 25.75
C GLN A 196 23.29 -26.90 25.60
N LYS A 197 24.46 -26.55 26.14
CA LYS A 197 25.64 -27.41 26.09
C LYS A 197 25.48 -28.69 26.90
N GLN A 198 24.71 -28.66 28.00
CA GLN A 198 24.44 -29.85 28.81
C GLN A 198 23.41 -30.76 28.16
N LEU A 199 22.32 -30.20 27.62
CA LEU A 199 21.35 -30.96 26.84
C LEU A 199 22.00 -31.74 25.69
N PHE A 200 22.82 -31.05 24.87
CA PHE A 200 23.47 -31.71 23.72
C PHE A 200 24.55 -32.71 24.14
N ARG A 201 25.27 -32.47 25.24
CA ARG A 201 26.17 -33.47 25.82
C ARG A 201 25.42 -34.72 26.26
N GLU A 202 24.29 -34.56 26.97
CA GLU A 202 23.47 -35.70 27.39
C GLU A 202 22.96 -36.49 26.18
N LEU A 203 22.43 -35.80 25.15
CA LEU A 203 21.97 -36.40 23.91
C LEU A 203 23.08 -37.14 23.13
N GLU A 204 24.32 -36.62 23.16
CA GLU A 204 25.50 -37.28 22.58
C GLU A 204 25.91 -38.51 23.42
N GLU A 205 25.95 -38.39 24.75
CA GLU A 205 26.34 -39.46 25.68
C GLU A 205 25.37 -40.66 25.65
N ILE A 206 24.07 -40.40 25.52
CA ILE A 206 23.06 -41.47 25.40
C ILE A 206 22.91 -41.98 23.96
N GLY A 207 23.56 -41.33 22.98
CA GLY A 207 23.54 -41.72 21.56
C GLY A 207 22.25 -41.42 20.79
N GLU A 208 21.24 -40.80 21.41
CA GLU A 208 19.93 -40.55 20.77
C GLU A 208 20.05 -39.56 19.60
N ILE A 209 20.93 -38.55 19.68
CA ILE A 209 21.08 -37.58 18.59
C ILE A 209 21.64 -38.21 17.31
N GLN A 210 22.59 -39.13 17.44
CA GLN A 210 23.16 -39.85 16.29
C GLN A 210 22.14 -40.85 15.74
N LYS A 211 21.45 -41.59 16.61
CA LYS A 211 20.37 -42.51 16.22
C LYS A 211 19.26 -41.79 15.44
N TRP A 212 18.79 -40.63 15.90
CA TRP A 212 17.78 -39.86 15.17
C TRP A 212 18.31 -39.31 13.86
N ALA A 213 19.59 -38.93 13.80
CA ALA A 213 20.21 -38.50 12.54
C ALA A 213 20.21 -39.64 11.51
N ASP A 214 20.61 -40.84 11.94
CA ASP A 214 20.65 -42.03 11.07
C ASP A 214 19.25 -42.42 10.58
N GLU A 215 18.25 -42.45 11.47
CA GLU A 215 16.85 -42.70 11.12
C GLU A 215 16.28 -41.69 10.11
N LEU A 216 16.69 -40.43 10.22
CA LEU A 216 16.23 -39.33 9.37
C LEU A 216 17.11 -39.12 8.13
N SER A 217 18.12 -39.97 7.93
CA SER A 217 19.13 -39.85 6.86
C SER A 217 19.82 -38.47 6.84
N LEU A 218 20.16 -37.97 8.02
CA LEU A 218 20.85 -36.71 8.25
C LEU A 218 22.32 -36.96 8.63
N VAL A 219 23.18 -35.99 8.33
CA VAL A 219 24.58 -35.98 8.77
C VAL A 219 24.79 -34.83 9.73
N ILE A 220 25.31 -35.15 10.91
CA ILE A 220 25.67 -34.18 11.96
C ILE A 220 27.19 -34.00 11.96
N ASN A 221 27.65 -32.77 11.76
CA ASN A 221 29.06 -32.39 11.85
C ASN A 221 29.23 -31.44 13.03
N PRO A 222 29.64 -31.93 14.22
CA PRO A 222 30.01 -31.05 15.32
C PRO A 222 31.33 -30.34 14.99
N ASN A 223 31.44 -29.06 15.35
CA ASN A 223 32.72 -28.36 15.35
C ASN A 223 33.64 -28.95 16.44
N LYS A 224 34.97 -28.83 16.28
CA LYS A 224 36.03 -29.29 17.22
C LYS A 224 35.83 -28.87 18.69
N TYR A 225 34.99 -27.87 18.96
CA TYR A 225 34.70 -27.34 20.30
C TYR A 225 33.25 -27.59 20.77
N HIS A 226 32.44 -28.38 20.04
CA HIS A 226 31.00 -28.62 20.30
C HIS A 226 30.17 -27.35 20.53
N THR A 227 30.60 -26.20 20.02
CA THR A 227 29.89 -24.92 20.14
C THR A 227 28.92 -24.67 18.99
N ASN A 228 29.17 -25.29 17.84
CA ASN A 228 28.33 -25.22 16.66
C ASN A 228 28.14 -26.63 16.11
N ILE A 229 26.90 -26.99 15.82
CA ILE A 229 26.52 -28.27 15.23
C ILE A 229 25.89 -27.99 13.87
N GLU A 230 26.51 -28.47 12.80
CA GLU A 230 25.97 -28.37 11.44
C GLU A 230 25.22 -29.65 11.10
N ILE A 231 23.98 -29.53 10.64
CA ILE A 231 23.10 -30.63 10.26
C ILE A 231 22.81 -30.53 8.76
N ARG A 232 23.09 -31.61 8.02
CA ARG A 232 22.90 -31.71 6.56
C ARG A 232 21.92 -32.82 6.20
N GLY A 233 21.11 -32.60 5.17
CA GLY A 233 20.09 -33.53 4.66
C GLY A 233 18.78 -32.83 4.30
N PRO A 234 17.68 -33.55 4.01
CA PRO A 234 16.42 -32.95 3.59
C PRO A 234 15.82 -31.98 4.64
N GLN A 235 15.28 -30.83 4.21
CA GLN A 235 14.75 -29.79 5.11
C GLN A 235 13.63 -30.30 6.04
N THR A 236 12.76 -31.18 5.53
CA THR A 236 11.69 -31.81 6.32
C THR A 236 12.26 -32.69 7.42
N SER A 237 13.25 -33.53 7.10
CA SER A 237 13.99 -34.36 8.05
C SER A 237 14.72 -33.51 9.10
N GLN A 238 15.39 -32.44 8.66
CA GLN A 238 16.04 -31.48 9.57
C GLN A 238 15.03 -30.89 10.57
N GLY A 239 13.83 -30.50 10.09
CA GLY A 239 12.75 -30.01 10.95
C GLY A 239 12.21 -31.06 11.93
N GLN A 240 12.13 -32.32 11.52
CA GLN A 240 11.73 -33.43 12.40
C GLN A 240 12.77 -33.71 13.48
N LEU A 241 14.07 -33.68 13.16
CA LEU A 241 15.14 -33.79 14.14
C LEU A 241 15.04 -32.69 15.20
N MET A 242 14.76 -31.45 14.77
CA MET A 242 14.56 -30.32 15.69
C MET A 242 13.37 -30.52 16.62
N ARG A 243 12.29 -31.17 16.17
CA ARG A 243 11.16 -31.53 17.04
C ARG A 243 11.56 -32.55 18.10
N ARG A 244 12.25 -33.63 17.72
CA ARG A 244 12.72 -34.65 18.68
C ARG A 244 13.66 -34.05 19.75
N ILE A 245 14.56 -33.16 19.34
CA ILE A 245 15.42 -32.42 20.27
C ILE A 245 14.59 -31.53 21.21
N ALA A 246 13.53 -30.89 20.71
CA ALA A 246 12.63 -30.08 21.53
C ALA A 246 11.85 -30.94 22.54
N ASP A 247 11.30 -32.08 22.12
CA ASP A 247 10.55 -32.99 23.00
C ASP A 247 11.46 -33.54 24.12
N TYR A 248 12.69 -33.93 23.79
CA TYR A 248 13.66 -34.36 24.80
C TYR A 248 14.11 -33.21 25.72
N SER A 249 14.27 -32.02 25.16
CA SER A 249 14.58 -30.80 25.90
C SER A 249 13.57 -30.53 27.01
N ASP A 250 12.29 -30.87 26.81
CA ASP A 250 11.24 -30.72 27.81
C ASP A 250 11.44 -31.67 28.99
N HIS A 251 11.78 -32.92 28.71
CA HIS A 251 12.13 -33.90 29.76
C HIS A 251 13.42 -33.54 30.50
N PHE A 252 14.37 -32.93 29.80
CA PHE A 252 15.61 -32.41 30.40
C PHE A 252 15.34 -31.24 31.35
N ASP A 253 14.43 -30.32 31.00
CA ASP A 253 14.09 -29.17 31.84
C ASP A 253 13.49 -29.57 33.19
N CYS A 254 12.76 -30.69 33.26
CA CYS A 254 12.27 -31.21 34.53
C CYS A 254 13.38 -31.71 35.47
N ARG A 255 14.61 -31.88 34.97
CA ARG A 255 15.79 -32.37 35.71
C ARG A 255 16.93 -31.36 35.74
N PHE A 256 16.69 -30.13 35.30
CA PHE A 256 17.70 -29.07 35.24
C PHE A 256 17.19 -27.84 35.99
N CYS A 257 17.93 -27.43 37.02
CA CYS A 257 17.67 -26.21 37.76
C CYS A 257 18.96 -25.38 37.88
N GLU A 258 18.83 -24.06 37.75
CA GLU A 258 19.92 -23.11 37.96
C GLU A 258 19.39 -21.97 38.83
N VAL A 259 20.03 -21.78 39.98
CA VAL A 259 19.67 -20.77 40.99
C VAL A 259 20.72 -19.67 40.92
N GLU A 260 20.30 -18.47 40.50
CA GLU A 260 21.15 -17.28 40.51
C GLU A 260 21.27 -16.74 41.94
N LEU A 261 22.50 -16.43 42.35
CA LEU A 261 22.79 -15.86 43.67
C LEU A 261 22.98 -14.35 43.56
N SER A 262 22.57 -13.61 44.60
CA SER A 262 22.94 -12.21 44.73
C SER A 262 24.45 -12.06 44.92
N ALA A 263 25.01 -10.90 44.57
CA ALA A 263 26.44 -10.64 44.75
C ALA A 263 26.90 -10.90 46.19
N THR A 264 26.09 -10.50 47.18
CA THR A 264 26.33 -10.73 48.61
C THR A 264 26.36 -12.21 48.96
N VAL A 265 25.34 -12.97 48.56
CA VAL A 265 25.24 -14.42 48.84
C VAL A 265 26.34 -15.21 48.12
N ALA A 266 26.68 -14.83 46.89
CA ALA A 266 27.74 -15.45 46.10
C ALA A 266 29.11 -15.33 46.80
N THR A 267 29.36 -14.25 47.56
CA THR A 267 30.61 -14.10 48.30
C THR A 267 30.79 -15.19 49.36
N PHE A 268 29.72 -15.78 49.90
CA PHE A 268 29.81 -16.86 50.90
C PHE A 268 30.29 -18.19 50.29
N PHE A 269 30.34 -18.31 48.96
CA PHE A 269 30.85 -19.47 48.26
C PHE A 269 32.28 -19.21 47.73
N GLY A 270 33.26 -19.96 48.25
CA GLY A 270 34.69 -19.88 47.91
C GLY A 270 35.50 -21.04 48.48
N GLN A 271 36.79 -21.16 48.15
CA GLN A 271 37.62 -22.34 48.47
C GLN A 271 37.80 -22.66 49.97
N GLN A 272 37.38 -21.77 50.89
CA GLN A 272 37.52 -21.97 52.34
C GLN A 272 36.32 -21.42 53.16
N LYS A 273 35.13 -21.32 52.57
CA LYS A 273 33.95 -20.74 53.25
C LYS A 273 32.95 -21.81 53.70
N SER A 274 32.28 -21.58 54.82
CA SER A 274 31.34 -22.51 55.47
C SER A 274 30.18 -22.94 54.56
N ALA A 275 29.67 -22.04 53.72
CA ALA A 275 28.62 -22.35 52.75
C ALA A 275 29.10 -23.32 51.64
N SER A 276 30.38 -23.26 51.25
CA SER A 276 30.96 -24.24 50.32
C SER A 276 31.05 -25.64 50.94
N ALA A 277 31.37 -25.74 52.23
CA ALA A 277 31.43 -27.04 52.93
C ALA A 277 30.04 -27.69 53.01
N LYS A 278 29.01 -26.91 53.39
CA LYS A 278 27.62 -27.38 53.38
C LYS A 278 27.14 -27.76 51.98
N LEU A 279 27.49 -26.97 50.95
CA LEU A 279 27.15 -27.32 49.57
C LEU A 279 27.85 -28.63 49.14
N GLN A 280 29.12 -28.85 49.51
CA GLN A 280 29.81 -30.11 49.23
C GLN A 280 29.16 -31.31 49.93
N GLU A 281 28.60 -31.13 51.12
CA GLU A 281 27.83 -32.17 51.78
C GLU A 281 26.57 -32.54 50.97
N ILE A 282 25.81 -31.55 50.49
CA ILE A 282 24.67 -31.74 49.59
C ILE A 282 25.14 -32.45 48.30
N VAL A 283 26.23 -32.00 47.69
CA VAL A 283 26.81 -32.62 46.47
C VAL A 283 27.11 -34.10 46.71
N SER A 284 27.76 -34.44 47.82
CA SER A 284 28.11 -35.82 48.15
C SER A 284 26.88 -36.71 48.31
N ARG A 285 25.87 -36.23 49.03
CA ARG A 285 24.61 -36.95 49.31
C ARG A 285 23.84 -37.24 48.04
N TRP A 286 23.68 -36.22 47.19
CA TRP A 286 22.83 -36.31 46.01
C TRP A 286 23.53 -36.94 44.79
N SER A 287 24.87 -36.96 44.78
CA SER A 287 25.65 -37.66 43.75
C SER A 287 25.32 -39.16 43.69
N SER A 288 25.08 -39.79 44.84
CA SER A 288 24.67 -41.20 44.96
C SER A 288 23.26 -41.49 44.42
N LYS A 289 22.42 -40.45 44.33
CA LYS A 289 21.03 -40.49 43.85
C LYS A 289 20.87 -39.94 42.43
N SER A 290 21.94 -39.93 41.64
CA SER A 290 21.92 -39.44 40.25
C SER A 290 21.60 -37.95 40.10
N CYS A 291 21.77 -37.15 41.15
CA CYS A 291 21.70 -35.68 41.12
C CYS A 291 23.11 -35.10 41.23
N SER A 292 23.43 -34.13 40.39
CA SER A 292 24.70 -33.38 40.46
C SER A 292 24.41 -31.94 40.85
N VAL A 293 25.08 -31.47 41.90
CA VAL A 293 25.02 -30.07 42.33
C VAL A 293 26.38 -29.45 42.08
N SER A 294 26.43 -28.21 41.60
CA SER A 294 27.70 -27.50 41.38
C SER A 294 27.53 -25.99 41.50
N PHE A 295 28.52 -25.31 42.07
CA PHE A 295 28.57 -23.86 42.11
C PHE A 295 29.49 -23.33 41.00
N ASN A 296 29.01 -22.35 40.23
CA ASN A 296 29.77 -21.65 39.22
C ASN A 296 30.06 -20.22 39.69
N SER A 297 31.30 -19.98 40.12
CA SER A 297 31.75 -18.68 40.61
C SER A 297 31.74 -17.58 39.56
N LYS A 298 31.85 -17.91 38.26
CA LYS A 298 31.85 -16.90 37.18
C LYS A 298 30.46 -16.33 36.91
N THR A 299 29.43 -17.15 37.08
CA THR A 299 28.03 -16.75 36.85
C THR A 299 27.28 -16.52 38.14
N ALA A 300 27.92 -16.74 39.30
CA ALA A 300 27.28 -16.72 40.61
C ALA A 300 26.02 -17.59 40.66
N THR A 301 26.09 -18.81 40.11
CA THR A 301 24.95 -19.73 40.04
C THR A 301 25.23 -21.06 40.73
N ILE A 302 24.23 -21.61 41.43
CA ILE A 302 24.22 -23.01 41.86
C ILE A 302 23.36 -23.78 40.85
N ARG A 303 23.93 -24.84 40.28
CA ARG A 303 23.30 -25.67 39.28
C ARG A 303 23.01 -27.06 39.83
N ILE A 304 21.82 -27.56 39.55
CA ILE A 304 21.37 -28.90 39.89
C ILE A 304 20.98 -29.60 38.59
N ILE A 305 21.64 -30.72 38.28
CA ILE A 305 21.36 -31.55 37.10
C ILE A 305 21.13 -32.99 37.55
N GLY A 306 19.93 -33.50 37.33
CA GLY A 306 19.62 -34.92 37.48
C GLY A 306 19.95 -35.70 36.22
N LYS A 307 20.49 -36.92 36.34
CA LYS A 307 20.70 -37.83 35.19
C LYS A 307 19.36 -38.36 34.66
N PRO A 308 19.28 -38.93 33.44
CA PRO A 308 18.02 -39.38 32.83
C PRO A 308 17.13 -40.27 33.71
N ASN A 309 17.73 -41.10 34.57
CA ASN A 309 17.01 -42.06 35.41
C ASN A 309 16.67 -41.51 36.81
N VAL A 310 16.91 -40.23 37.10
CA VAL A 310 16.61 -39.65 38.40
C VAL A 310 15.10 -39.60 38.64
N SER A 311 14.66 -39.89 39.86
CA SER A 311 13.25 -39.67 40.21
C SER A 311 12.98 -38.17 40.36
N LEU A 312 11.82 -37.70 39.87
CA LEU A 312 11.40 -36.31 40.07
C LEU A 312 11.31 -35.94 41.55
N THR A 313 10.95 -36.89 42.40
CA THR A 313 10.90 -36.70 43.85
C THR A 313 12.29 -36.38 44.41
N ASP A 314 13.31 -37.18 44.05
CA ASP A 314 14.69 -36.94 44.47
C ASP A 314 15.23 -35.61 43.93
N MET A 315 14.87 -35.23 42.70
CA MET A 315 15.23 -33.94 42.12
C MET A 315 14.64 -32.77 42.91
N ASN A 316 13.34 -32.81 43.22
CA ASN A 316 12.67 -31.77 44.01
C ASN A 316 13.22 -31.68 45.44
N THR A 317 13.58 -32.81 46.06
CA THR A 317 14.17 -32.82 47.40
C THR A 317 15.59 -32.24 47.39
N CYS A 318 16.39 -32.57 46.37
CA CYS A 318 17.72 -31.98 46.18
C CYS A 318 17.64 -30.46 46.02
N GLU A 319 16.71 -29.98 45.19
CA GLU A 319 16.45 -28.55 45.02
C GLU A 319 16.03 -27.88 46.34
N TYR A 320 15.14 -28.51 47.10
CA TYR A 320 14.70 -27.99 48.40
C TYR A 320 15.86 -27.85 49.39
N GLU A 321 16.77 -28.84 49.48
CA GLU A 321 17.94 -28.75 50.36
C GLU A 321 18.88 -27.59 49.97
N VAL A 322 19.07 -27.36 48.66
CA VAL A 322 19.86 -26.22 48.18
C VAL A 322 19.20 -24.89 48.55
N LEU A 323 17.88 -24.78 48.41
CA LEU A 323 17.15 -23.56 48.77
C LEU A 323 17.16 -23.31 50.29
N GLN A 324 17.07 -24.36 51.12
CA GLN A 324 17.21 -24.25 52.57
C GLN A 324 18.59 -23.71 52.96
N LEU A 325 19.66 -24.24 52.36
CA LEU A 325 21.01 -23.72 52.57
C LEU A 325 21.11 -22.22 52.24
N LEU A 326 20.48 -21.78 51.14
CA LEU A 326 20.50 -20.37 50.75
C LEU A 326 19.73 -19.48 51.72
N ASN A 327 18.56 -19.93 52.20
CA ASN A 327 17.78 -19.20 53.20
C ASN A 327 18.55 -19.04 54.53
N GLU A 328 19.27 -20.08 54.98
CA GLU A 328 20.11 -20.01 56.18
C GLU A 328 21.23 -18.96 56.04
N ILE A 329 21.76 -18.78 54.83
CA ILE A 329 22.82 -17.79 54.58
C ILE A 329 22.23 -16.37 54.61
N THR A 330 21.05 -16.16 54.02
CA THR A 330 20.40 -14.85 53.96
C THR A 330 19.86 -14.38 55.31
N ALA A 331 19.29 -15.28 56.12
CA ALA A 331 18.79 -14.94 57.46
C ALA A 331 19.89 -14.50 58.45
N ASN A 332 21.14 -14.89 58.22
CA ASN A 332 22.27 -14.46 59.04
C ASN A 332 22.84 -13.09 58.63
N THR A 333 22.49 -12.58 57.44
CA THR A 333 22.92 -11.24 56.97
C THR A 333 22.01 -10.12 57.47
N ASP A 334 20.74 -10.38 57.75
CA ASP A 334 19.77 -9.36 58.17
C ASP A 334 19.88 -8.96 59.66
N ASN A 335 20.69 -9.67 60.46
CA ASN A 335 20.89 -9.40 61.89
C ASN A 335 22.03 -8.42 62.21
N ILE A 336 22.61 -7.71 61.22
CA ILE A 336 23.82 -6.89 61.42
C ILE A 336 23.59 -5.37 61.23
N GLU A 337 22.45 -4.92 60.68
CA GLU A 337 22.21 -3.46 60.51
C GLU A 337 20.75 -3.08 60.79
N SER A 338 20.46 -2.60 62.02
CA SER A 338 19.60 -1.42 62.27
C SER A 338 19.29 -1.26 63.78
N ASP A 339 20.02 -0.36 64.45
CA ASP A 339 19.48 0.40 65.60
C ASP A 339 18.94 1.72 65.01
N GLU A 340 17.62 1.88 64.94
CA GLU A 340 16.90 3.16 65.07
C GLU A 340 15.38 2.90 65.01
N GLU A 341 14.68 3.44 66.01
CA GLU A 341 13.27 3.26 66.34
C GLU A 341 12.33 4.07 65.43
N GLU A 342 11.20 3.50 65.01
CA GLU A 342 9.89 4.19 64.91
C GLU A 342 8.74 3.19 64.74
N GLU A 343 7.66 3.41 65.50
CA GLU A 343 6.53 2.49 65.74
C GLU A 343 5.40 2.58 64.67
N GLU A 344 5.00 1.37 64.22
CA GLU A 344 3.65 0.86 63.89
C GLU A 344 2.69 1.62 62.93
N GLU A 345 2.53 1.05 61.72
CA GLU A 345 1.21 0.57 61.26
C GLU A 345 1.35 -0.84 60.69
N ALA A 346 0.45 -1.72 61.13
CA ALA A 346 0.44 -3.13 60.80
C ALA A 346 0.03 -3.41 59.34
N ASP A 347 0.98 -3.88 58.55
CA ASP A 347 0.77 -5.01 57.64
C ASP A 347 2.05 -5.85 57.64
N SER A 348 2.04 -6.91 58.44
CA SER A 348 3.19 -7.80 58.62
C SER A 348 3.37 -8.71 57.40
N ASP A 349 3.96 -8.20 56.33
CA ASP A 349 4.54 -9.03 55.27
C ASP A 349 5.93 -9.51 55.72
N MET A 350 5.93 -10.49 56.64
CA MET A 350 7.11 -11.32 56.87
C MET A 350 7.56 -11.91 55.54
N ILE A 351 8.79 -11.60 55.13
CA ILE A 351 9.52 -12.24 54.05
C ILE A 351 9.70 -13.73 54.40
N ARG A 352 8.67 -14.53 54.11
CA ARG A 352 8.74 -15.99 54.07
C ARG A 352 9.17 -16.38 52.66
N PHE A 353 10.46 -16.70 52.49
CA PHE A 353 10.90 -17.61 51.42
C PHE A 353 10.33 -19.02 51.71
N GLY A 354 9.02 -19.14 51.50
CA GLY A 354 8.24 -20.23 52.03
C GLY A 354 6.76 -20.05 51.70
N THR A 355 6.43 -19.75 50.46
CA THR A 355 5.15 -20.22 49.95
C THR A 355 5.31 -21.70 49.61
N ARG A 356 4.48 -22.53 50.25
CA ARG A 356 3.98 -23.80 49.68
C ARG A 356 3.85 -23.64 48.16
N ARG A 357 3.96 -24.74 47.38
CA ARG A 357 3.37 -24.77 46.02
C ARG A 357 1.88 -24.36 46.15
N ILE A 358 1.60 -23.07 46.18
CA ILE A 358 0.36 -22.49 45.70
C ILE A 358 0.25 -23.12 44.32
N GLU A 359 -0.90 -23.68 44.00
CA GLU A 359 -1.18 -24.12 42.65
C GLU A 359 -0.94 -22.91 41.73
N ARG A 360 0.26 -22.84 41.16
CA ARG A 360 0.76 -21.65 40.46
C ARG A 360 0.18 -21.70 39.08
N GLN A 361 -0.99 -21.08 38.97
CA GLN A 361 -1.67 -20.93 37.71
C GLN A 361 -0.90 -19.96 36.83
N CYS A 362 -0.73 -20.35 35.57
CA CYS A 362 -0.25 -19.41 34.58
C CYS A 362 -1.24 -18.24 34.47
N VAL A 363 -0.74 -17.00 34.56
CA VAL A 363 -1.60 -15.80 34.47
C VAL A 363 -2.37 -15.68 33.15
N PHE A 364 -1.95 -16.39 32.10
CA PHE A 364 -2.59 -16.35 30.79
C PHE A 364 -3.68 -17.42 30.61
N CYS A 365 -3.35 -18.69 30.84
CA CYS A 365 -4.25 -19.82 30.59
C CYS A 365 -4.97 -20.36 31.85
N GLN A 366 -4.60 -19.87 33.04
CA GLN A 366 -5.14 -20.30 34.35
C GLN A 366 -5.03 -21.82 34.62
N GLN A 367 -4.30 -22.57 33.80
CA GLN A 367 -4.09 -23.99 34.02
C GLN A 367 -3.06 -24.18 35.14
N ASN A 368 -3.39 -25.08 36.08
CA ASN A 368 -2.49 -25.67 37.05
C ASN A 368 -1.51 -26.60 36.30
N SER A 369 -0.57 -26.03 35.55
CA SER A 369 0.29 -26.85 34.71
C SER A 369 1.56 -27.27 35.45
N SER A 370 1.76 -28.57 35.56
CA SER A 370 3.04 -29.27 35.79
C SER A 370 4.10 -29.00 34.69
N ILE A 371 3.85 -28.05 33.79
CA ILE A 371 4.58 -27.74 32.56
C ILE A 371 5.20 -26.34 32.74
N SER A 372 6.50 -26.32 33.10
CA SER A 372 7.39 -25.15 33.22
C SER A 372 6.73 -23.81 33.57
N THR A 373 6.60 -23.48 34.86
CA THR A 373 6.17 -22.15 35.31
C THR A 373 7.36 -21.22 35.49
N SER A 374 7.72 -20.50 34.43
CA SER A 374 8.64 -19.36 34.54
C SER A 374 7.94 -18.18 35.23
N PHE A 375 8.70 -17.22 35.75
CA PHE A 375 8.17 -16.07 36.49
C PHE A 375 8.59 -14.76 35.82
N PHE A 376 7.69 -13.77 35.84
CA PHE A 376 8.03 -12.42 35.42
C PHE A 376 8.95 -11.77 36.46
N GLN A 377 10.10 -11.26 36.02
CA GLN A 377 11.12 -10.68 36.91
C GLN A 377 10.62 -9.50 37.73
N ILE A 378 9.69 -8.71 37.17
CA ILE A 378 9.18 -7.49 37.83
C ILE A 378 8.10 -7.81 38.86
N CYS A 379 7.14 -8.68 38.52
CA CYS A 379 5.95 -8.87 39.36
C CYS A 379 5.81 -10.28 39.95
N GLY A 380 6.78 -11.18 39.73
CA GLY A 380 6.82 -12.54 40.28
C GLY A 380 5.75 -13.51 39.75
N HIS A 381 4.79 -13.02 38.95
CA HIS A 381 3.68 -13.82 38.45
C HIS A 381 4.14 -14.92 37.48
N THR A 382 3.54 -16.10 37.61
CA THR A 382 3.89 -17.29 36.83
C THR A 382 3.28 -17.30 35.44
N TYR A 383 4.04 -17.79 34.46
CA TYR A 383 3.59 -17.97 33.09
C TYR A 383 4.08 -19.30 32.50
N CYS A 384 3.30 -19.82 31.56
CA CYS A 384 3.58 -21.03 30.78
C CYS A 384 3.95 -20.68 29.34
N ARG A 385 4.24 -21.69 28.50
CA ARG A 385 4.51 -21.50 27.05
C ARG A 385 3.39 -20.77 26.29
N CYS A 386 2.15 -20.92 26.77
CA CYS A 386 0.98 -20.16 26.32
C CYS A 386 1.16 -18.63 26.35
N ALA A 387 2.09 -18.10 27.17
CA ALA A 387 2.43 -16.69 27.20
C ALA A 387 2.92 -16.20 25.84
N ALA A 388 3.71 -16.99 25.11
CA ALA A 388 4.19 -16.62 23.78
C ALA A 388 3.03 -16.39 22.81
N GLN A 389 2.07 -17.31 22.77
CA GLN A 389 0.89 -17.22 21.92
C GLN A 389 0.03 -16.00 22.29
N THR A 390 -0.20 -15.78 23.59
CA THR A 390 -1.07 -14.73 24.10
C THR A 390 -0.46 -13.34 23.92
N LEU A 391 0.86 -13.22 24.15
CA LEU A 391 1.59 -11.96 24.02
C LEU A 391 1.92 -11.63 22.56
N ALA A 392 2.07 -12.64 21.68
CA ALA A 392 2.32 -12.42 20.24
C ALA A 392 1.20 -11.63 19.56
N THR A 393 -0.04 -11.83 20.02
CA THR A 393 -1.24 -11.13 19.53
C THR A 393 -1.51 -9.83 20.27
N SER A 394 -0.65 -9.40 21.19
CA SER A 394 -0.83 -8.16 21.94
C SER A 394 -0.66 -6.94 21.03
N HIS A 395 -1.63 -6.03 21.09
CA HIS A 395 -1.55 -4.72 20.44
C HIS A 395 -1.11 -3.60 21.40
N THR A 396 -0.88 -3.93 22.66
CA THR A 396 -0.49 -2.99 23.73
C THR A 396 1.00 -3.10 24.01
N PHE A 397 1.68 -1.96 23.94
CA PHE A 397 3.12 -1.81 24.23
C PHE A 397 3.32 -0.65 25.22
N PRO A 398 4.21 -0.80 26.23
CA PRO A 398 4.98 -1.99 26.58
C PRO A 398 4.08 -3.19 26.97
N LEU A 399 4.59 -4.41 26.81
CA LEU A 399 3.85 -5.62 27.18
C LEU A 399 3.64 -5.67 28.69
N ARG A 400 2.49 -6.20 29.12
CA ARG A 400 2.06 -6.20 30.52
C ARG A 400 1.63 -7.57 31.00
N CYS A 401 1.87 -7.85 32.27
CA CYS A 401 1.33 -9.02 32.95
C CYS A 401 -0.21 -8.96 32.95
N LYS A 402 -0.88 -10.05 32.59
CA LYS A 402 -2.35 -10.09 32.53
C LYS A 402 -3.01 -9.88 33.90
N ALA A 403 -2.37 -10.34 34.98
CA ALA A 403 -2.91 -10.26 36.33
C ALA A 403 -2.73 -8.86 36.96
N CYS A 404 -1.49 -8.38 37.09
CA CYS A 404 -1.18 -7.15 37.82
C CYS A 404 -0.92 -5.93 36.92
N GLN A 405 -0.95 -6.09 35.59
CA GLN A 405 -0.69 -5.02 34.61
C GLN A 405 0.72 -4.40 34.67
N SER A 406 1.63 -4.93 35.50
CA SER A 406 3.03 -4.50 35.53
C SER A 406 3.69 -4.76 34.18
N ASN A 407 4.58 -3.86 33.77
CA ASN A 407 5.37 -4.02 32.55
C ASN A 407 6.20 -5.31 32.63
N ILE A 408 6.26 -6.04 31.52
CA ILE A 408 7.08 -7.25 31.40
C ILE A 408 8.50 -6.82 31.02
N HIS A 409 9.49 -7.38 31.72
CA HIS A 409 10.89 -7.05 31.48
C HIS A 409 11.37 -7.63 30.13
N ILE A 410 12.30 -6.94 29.46
CA ILE A 410 12.77 -7.35 28.13
C ILE A 410 13.44 -8.74 28.13
N ARG A 411 14.06 -9.14 29.24
CA ARG A 411 14.64 -10.48 29.41
C ARG A 411 13.55 -11.56 29.44
N ASP A 412 12.41 -11.30 30.09
CA ASP A 412 11.29 -12.24 30.11
C ASP A 412 10.69 -12.41 28.72
N ILE A 413 10.59 -11.33 27.94
CA ILE A 413 10.17 -11.40 26.52
C ILE A 413 11.14 -12.27 25.72
N GLN A 414 12.45 -12.07 25.88
CA GLN A 414 13.46 -12.88 25.20
C GLN A 414 13.35 -14.38 25.56
N ILE A 415 13.06 -14.69 26.83
CA ILE A 415 12.86 -16.06 27.32
C ILE A 415 11.60 -16.66 26.72
N ILE A 416 10.46 -15.96 26.82
CA ILE A 416 9.15 -16.39 26.31
C ILE A 416 9.20 -16.71 24.81
N PHE A 417 9.90 -15.87 24.03
CA PHE A 417 9.95 -16.00 22.58
C PHE A 417 11.20 -16.73 22.05
N SER A 418 12.06 -17.25 22.93
CA SER A 418 13.34 -17.88 22.56
C SER A 418 13.23 -19.04 21.55
N ASN A 419 12.06 -19.71 21.52
CA ASN A 419 11.74 -20.81 20.61
C ASN A 419 10.59 -20.48 19.61
N HIS A 420 10.12 -19.23 19.60
CA HIS A 420 8.98 -18.78 18.80
C HIS A 420 9.34 -17.53 17.98
N GLU A 421 10.44 -17.56 17.24
CA GLU A 421 10.91 -16.42 16.42
C GLU A 421 9.86 -15.97 15.38
N GLN A 422 9.09 -16.93 14.84
CA GLN A 422 7.97 -16.66 13.93
C GLN A 422 6.86 -15.82 14.59
N LEU A 423 6.69 -15.91 15.90
CA LEU A 423 5.75 -15.08 16.67
C LEU A 423 6.38 -13.77 17.14
N LEU A 424 7.69 -13.76 17.39
CA LEU A 424 8.44 -12.59 17.84
C LEU A 424 8.57 -11.52 16.75
N LEU A 425 8.84 -11.92 15.50
CA LEU A 425 9.03 -10.98 14.38
C LEU A 425 7.80 -10.07 14.14
N PRO A 426 6.57 -10.61 14.03
CA PRO A 426 5.36 -9.79 13.92
C PRO A 426 5.14 -8.88 15.14
N LEU A 427 5.44 -9.37 16.35
CA LEU A 427 5.32 -8.62 17.59
C LEU A 427 6.30 -7.43 17.62
N LEU A 428 7.56 -7.65 17.23
CA LEU A 428 8.58 -6.60 17.12
C LEU A 428 8.20 -5.56 16.05
N LYS A 429 7.74 -6.02 14.88
CA LYS A 429 7.21 -5.15 13.82
C LYS A 429 6.08 -4.28 14.35
N SER A 430 5.15 -4.86 15.11
CA SER A 430 4.03 -4.14 15.73
C SER A 430 4.48 -3.15 16.81
N SER A 431 5.46 -3.52 17.64
CA SER A 431 6.03 -2.64 18.67
C SER A 431 6.72 -1.43 18.05
N ILE A 432 7.57 -1.66 17.03
CA ILE A 432 8.29 -0.60 16.32
C ILE A 432 7.29 0.28 15.57
N GLN A 433 6.33 -0.32 14.86
CA GLN A 433 5.27 0.43 14.19
C GLN A 433 4.53 1.34 15.19
N ARG A 434 4.13 0.82 16.35
CA ARG A 434 3.46 1.62 17.39
C ARG A 434 4.34 2.76 17.88
N TYR A 435 5.60 2.49 18.20
CA TYR A 435 6.54 3.53 18.61
C TYR A 435 6.67 4.64 17.56
N LEU A 436 6.87 4.28 16.29
CA LEU A 436 6.97 5.22 15.17
C LEU A 436 5.68 6.03 14.96
N THR A 437 4.52 5.40 15.12
CA THR A 437 3.22 6.06 14.93
C THR A 437 2.91 7.03 16.09
N THR A 438 3.32 6.70 17.32
CA THR A 438 3.11 7.55 18.51
C THR A 438 4.16 8.66 18.67
N ASN A 439 5.34 8.52 18.05
CA ASN A 439 6.44 9.49 18.13
C ASN A 439 6.82 10.08 16.75
N PRO A 440 5.86 10.63 15.98
CA PRO A 440 6.13 11.12 14.62
C PRO A 440 7.11 12.30 14.57
N GLN A 441 7.33 12.98 15.70
CA GLN A 441 8.30 14.07 15.85
C GLN A 441 9.75 13.59 15.89
N GLN A 442 9.99 12.34 16.30
CA GLN A 442 11.35 11.77 16.42
C GLN A 442 11.76 10.99 15.17
N ASP A 443 10.81 10.31 14.53
CA ASP A 443 11.03 9.58 13.29
C ASP A 443 9.74 9.56 12.45
N HIS A 444 9.79 10.19 11.28
CA HIS A 444 8.66 10.27 10.35
C HIS A 444 8.53 9.03 9.45
N ARG A 445 9.19 7.92 9.78
CA ARG A 445 9.09 6.66 9.04
C ARG A 445 8.05 5.73 9.66
N VAL A 446 7.45 4.89 8.83
CA VAL A 446 6.57 3.78 9.24
C VAL A 446 6.86 2.56 8.37
N PHE A 447 6.42 1.37 8.77
CA PHE A 447 6.50 0.21 7.89
C PHE A 447 5.62 0.40 6.66
N CYS A 448 6.06 -0.22 5.56
CA CYS A 448 5.28 -0.39 4.36
C CYS A 448 3.92 -1.03 4.72
N PRO A 449 2.80 -0.51 4.20
CA PRO A 449 1.48 -1.11 4.34
C PRO A 449 1.36 -2.53 3.78
N ASN A 450 2.26 -2.94 2.87
CA ASN A 450 2.33 -4.34 2.45
C ASN A 450 2.86 -5.20 3.61
N ASP A 451 2.01 -6.10 4.11
CA ASP A 451 2.31 -6.97 5.24
C ASP A 451 3.53 -7.87 5.00
N GLU A 452 3.77 -8.28 3.76
CA GLU A 452 4.93 -9.09 3.34
C GLU A 452 6.22 -8.25 3.19
N CYS A 453 6.12 -6.92 3.28
CA CYS A 453 7.24 -6.00 3.16
C CYS A 453 7.72 -5.53 4.54
N ASN A 454 9.04 -5.51 4.73
CA ASN A 454 9.69 -4.98 5.93
C ASN A 454 10.38 -3.62 5.67
N GLY A 455 10.07 -2.99 4.54
CA GLY A 455 10.60 -1.67 4.20
C GLY A 455 10.02 -0.56 5.08
N LEU A 456 10.85 0.40 5.44
CA LEU A 456 10.43 1.63 6.11
C LEU A 456 10.22 2.72 5.05
N ILE A 457 9.06 3.39 5.10
CA ILE A 457 8.66 4.47 4.20
C ILE A 457 8.32 5.72 5.01
N ARG A 458 8.34 6.90 4.38
CA ARG A 458 8.09 8.17 5.08
C ARG A 458 6.60 8.45 5.18
N LEU A 459 6.06 8.64 6.39
CA LEU A 459 4.65 8.95 6.65
C LEU A 459 4.17 10.21 5.89
N ASN A 460 5.05 11.22 5.77
CA ASN A 460 4.70 12.53 5.19
C ASN A 460 4.73 12.57 3.66
N ASN A 461 5.32 11.57 3.00
CA ASN A 461 5.41 11.55 1.53
C ASN A 461 4.08 11.17 0.86
N GLY A 462 3.02 10.85 1.63
CA GLY A 462 1.76 10.40 1.05
C GLY A 462 1.95 9.12 0.22
N TYR A 463 1.32 9.06 -0.94
CA TYR A 463 1.45 7.93 -1.86
C TYR A 463 2.82 7.93 -2.54
N GLN A 464 3.58 6.85 -2.33
CA GLN A 464 4.98 6.74 -2.73
C GLN A 464 5.34 5.31 -3.08
N THR A 465 6.38 5.12 -3.88
CA THR A 465 6.92 3.79 -4.15
C THR A 465 7.76 3.30 -2.97
N CYS A 466 7.43 2.14 -2.42
CA CYS A 466 8.27 1.47 -1.43
C CYS A 466 9.53 0.92 -2.11
N LEU A 467 10.71 1.40 -1.72
CA LEU A 467 11.99 0.97 -2.30
C LEU A 467 12.35 -0.49 -1.98
N THR A 468 11.64 -1.13 -1.05
CA THR A 468 11.88 -2.52 -0.65
C THR A 468 11.06 -3.51 -1.48
N CYS A 469 9.77 -3.27 -1.68
CA CYS A 469 8.90 -4.17 -2.45
C CYS A 469 8.56 -3.65 -3.86
N GLY A 470 8.88 -2.40 -4.19
CA GLY A 470 8.57 -1.78 -5.48
C GLY A 470 7.12 -1.34 -5.66
N GLN A 471 6.23 -1.63 -4.70
CA GLN A 471 4.82 -1.26 -4.79
C GLN A 471 4.59 0.20 -4.42
N ASN A 472 3.58 0.80 -5.03
CA ASN A 472 3.13 2.14 -4.66
C ASN A 472 2.21 2.03 -3.45
N VAL A 473 2.51 2.76 -2.39
CA VAL A 473 1.83 2.61 -1.10
C VAL A 473 1.60 3.96 -0.46
N CYS A 474 0.49 4.10 0.27
CA CYS A 474 0.26 5.25 1.13
C CYS A 474 0.35 4.84 2.61
N PRO A 475 1.28 5.37 3.39
CA PRO A 475 1.39 5.05 4.82
C PRO A 475 0.23 5.61 5.66
N LYS A 476 -0.46 6.67 5.19
CA LYS A 476 -1.56 7.33 5.92
C LYS A 476 -2.87 6.55 5.82
N CYS A 477 -3.31 6.23 4.59
CA CYS A 477 -4.55 5.47 4.37
C CYS A 477 -4.32 3.98 4.09
N LYS A 478 -3.06 3.52 4.12
CA LYS A 478 -2.63 2.12 3.94
C LYS A 478 -2.99 1.47 2.60
N VAL A 479 -3.37 2.23 1.58
CA VAL A 479 -3.63 1.65 0.24
C VAL A 479 -2.33 1.20 -0.43
N ILE A 480 -2.44 0.16 -1.26
CA ILE A 480 -1.36 -0.46 -2.03
C ILE A 480 -1.80 -0.50 -3.50
N ASP A 481 -0.93 -0.04 -4.39
CA ASP A 481 -1.10 0.00 -5.85
C ASP A 481 -2.44 0.62 -6.30
N ASP A 482 -2.92 1.63 -5.57
CA ASP A 482 -4.09 2.42 -5.93
C ASP A 482 -3.73 3.55 -6.88
N GLU A 483 -3.90 3.32 -8.18
CA GLU A 483 -3.61 4.30 -9.22
C GLU A 483 -4.43 5.60 -9.07
N LEU A 484 -5.58 5.57 -8.40
CA LEU A 484 -6.37 6.78 -8.09
C LEU A 484 -5.68 7.69 -7.07
N HIS A 485 -4.70 7.16 -6.33
CA HIS A 485 -3.97 7.90 -5.33
C HIS A 485 -2.75 8.65 -5.90
N VAL A 486 -2.38 8.41 -7.17
CA VAL A 486 -1.25 9.09 -7.84
C VAL A 486 -1.51 10.59 -7.92
N GLY A 487 -0.62 11.38 -7.33
CA GLY A 487 -0.72 12.85 -7.34
C GLY A 487 -1.85 13.44 -6.48
N ARG A 488 -2.50 12.63 -5.63
CA ARG A 488 -3.62 13.05 -4.79
C ARG A 488 -3.37 12.76 -3.31
N THR A 489 -3.97 13.56 -2.44
CA THR A 489 -3.98 13.37 -0.99
C THR A 489 -4.99 12.29 -0.59
N CYS A 490 -4.82 11.72 0.60
CA CYS A 490 -5.78 10.72 1.12
C CYS A 490 -7.20 11.28 1.28
N ALA A 491 -7.31 12.56 1.65
CA ALA A 491 -8.60 13.22 1.83
C ALA A 491 -9.33 13.35 0.49
N GLU A 492 -8.63 13.77 -0.57
CA GLU A 492 -9.19 13.86 -1.92
C GLU A 492 -9.66 12.49 -2.42
N VAL A 493 -8.86 11.43 -2.24
CA VAL A 493 -9.23 10.06 -2.65
C VAL A 493 -10.44 9.54 -1.86
N VAL A 494 -10.52 9.82 -0.56
CA VAL A 494 -11.64 9.40 0.29
C VAL A 494 -12.92 10.14 -0.07
N GLU A 495 -12.86 11.46 -0.21
CA GLU A 495 -14.02 12.28 -0.60
C GLU A 495 -14.48 11.92 -2.02
N GLU A 496 -13.56 11.64 -2.94
CA GLU A 496 -13.90 11.20 -4.30
C GLU A 496 -14.54 9.81 -4.33
N LYS A 497 -14.01 8.84 -3.55
CA LYS A 497 -14.61 7.51 -3.41
C LYS A 497 -15.99 7.55 -2.76
N LYS A 498 -16.22 8.48 -1.82
CA LYS A 498 -17.54 8.72 -1.23
C LYS A 498 -18.50 9.36 -2.22
N ARG A 499 -18.03 10.33 -3.01
CA ARG A 499 -18.87 11.11 -3.94
C ARG A 499 -19.32 10.30 -5.15
N HIS A 500 -18.45 9.43 -5.69
CA HIS A 500 -18.79 8.58 -6.85
C HIS A 500 -18.26 7.14 -6.71
N PRO A 501 -18.87 6.30 -5.84
CA PRO A 501 -18.42 4.93 -5.60
C PRO A 501 -18.38 4.05 -6.85
N PHE A 502 -19.29 4.30 -7.80
CA PHE A 502 -19.34 3.59 -9.08
C PHE A 502 -18.17 3.97 -10.01
N LEU A 503 -17.89 5.27 -10.18
CA LEU A 503 -16.86 5.75 -11.11
C LEU A 503 -15.46 5.24 -10.73
N SER A 504 -15.14 5.20 -9.43
CA SER A 504 -13.87 4.64 -8.96
C SER A 504 -13.69 3.17 -9.38
N LYS A 505 -14.73 2.35 -9.22
CA LYS A 505 -14.72 0.95 -9.66
C LYS A 505 -14.67 0.83 -11.19
N LEU A 506 -15.42 1.68 -11.90
CA LEU A 506 -15.47 1.71 -13.36
C LEU A 506 -14.09 2.00 -13.97
N PHE A 507 -13.41 3.05 -13.50
CA PHE A 507 -12.07 3.40 -13.98
C PHE A 507 -11.05 2.30 -13.69
N SER A 508 -11.04 1.75 -12.48
CA SER A 508 -10.15 0.63 -12.12
C SER A 508 -10.36 -0.59 -13.02
N ALA A 509 -11.62 -0.98 -13.26
CA ALA A 509 -11.96 -2.09 -14.13
C ALA A 509 -11.58 -1.82 -15.60
N ALA A 510 -11.76 -0.60 -16.09
CA ALA A 510 -11.38 -0.21 -17.44
C ALA A 510 -9.85 -0.24 -17.64
N ARG A 511 -9.07 0.23 -16.66
CA ARG A 511 -7.59 0.16 -16.73
C ARG A 511 -7.10 -1.28 -16.72
N LYS A 512 -7.71 -2.13 -15.89
CA LYS A 512 -7.44 -3.57 -15.88
C LYS A 512 -7.76 -4.20 -17.24
N PHE A 513 -8.90 -3.85 -17.85
CA PHE A 513 -9.28 -4.31 -19.18
C PHE A 513 -8.23 -3.95 -20.23
N VAL A 514 -7.74 -2.71 -20.26
CA VAL A 514 -6.65 -2.31 -21.16
C VAL A 514 -5.39 -3.12 -20.89
N LYS A 515 -4.95 -3.22 -19.64
CA LYS A 515 -3.73 -3.95 -19.27
C LYS A 515 -3.77 -5.43 -19.68
N ASP A 516 -4.91 -6.08 -19.51
CA ASP A 516 -5.07 -7.51 -19.76
C ASP A 516 -5.30 -7.83 -21.24
N ASN A 517 -5.92 -6.91 -22.01
CA ASN A 517 -6.42 -7.20 -23.36
C ASN A 517 -5.75 -6.39 -24.48
N TRP A 518 -4.86 -5.44 -24.15
CA TRP A 518 -4.19 -4.66 -25.20
C TRP A 518 -3.21 -5.54 -25.99
N PRO A 519 -3.30 -5.57 -27.34
CA PRO A 519 -2.53 -6.51 -28.15
C PRO A 519 -1.03 -6.15 -28.20
N PHE A 520 -0.19 -7.18 -28.35
CA PHE A 520 1.24 -7.04 -28.57
C PHE A 520 1.57 -6.85 -30.06
N ASP A 521 0.93 -5.87 -30.70
CA ASP A 521 1.10 -5.58 -32.13
C ASP A 521 1.82 -4.23 -32.33
N PRO A 522 2.86 -4.16 -33.18
CA PRO A 522 3.63 -2.93 -33.41
C PRO A 522 2.82 -1.71 -33.88
N THR A 523 1.65 -1.91 -34.49
CA THR A 523 0.80 -0.82 -35.01
C THR A 523 0.04 -0.08 -33.92
N VAL A 524 -0.21 -0.73 -32.79
CA VAL A 524 -0.94 -0.20 -31.63
C VAL A 524 -0.08 -0.14 -30.37
N GLN A 525 1.23 -0.32 -30.53
CA GLN A 525 2.25 -0.21 -29.48
C GLN A 525 3.27 0.90 -29.84
N PRO A 526 3.95 1.50 -28.84
CA PRO A 526 3.71 1.37 -27.40
C PRO A 526 2.46 2.13 -26.95
N ILE A 527 1.86 1.74 -25.82
CA ILE A 527 0.95 2.64 -25.08
C ILE A 527 1.80 3.75 -24.45
N GLY A 528 1.50 5.02 -24.77
CA GLY A 528 2.11 6.18 -24.14
C GLY A 528 1.41 6.57 -22.84
N ARG A 529 0.07 6.69 -22.86
CA ARG A 529 -0.73 7.17 -21.73
C ARG A 529 -2.13 6.56 -21.71
N ILE A 530 -2.71 6.43 -20.51
CA ILE A 530 -4.10 6.05 -20.28
C ILE A 530 -4.75 7.14 -19.41
N ASP A 531 -5.58 7.95 -20.05
CA ASP A 531 -6.29 9.07 -19.43
C ASP A 531 -7.71 8.66 -19.06
N GLU A 532 -8.17 9.03 -17.86
CA GLU A 532 -9.57 8.89 -17.49
C GLU A 532 -10.39 9.97 -18.16
N ASN A 533 -11.62 9.65 -18.59
CA ASN A 533 -12.57 10.66 -19.02
C ASN A 533 -12.87 11.60 -17.84
N PRO A 534 -12.35 12.83 -17.85
CA PRO A 534 -12.43 13.72 -16.70
C PRO A 534 -13.83 14.35 -16.56
N TYR A 535 -14.63 14.32 -17.63
CA TYR A 535 -16.01 14.80 -17.66
C TYR A 535 -16.94 13.93 -16.80
N LEU A 536 -16.64 12.64 -16.61
CA LEU A 536 -17.47 11.76 -15.77
C LEU A 536 -17.47 12.18 -14.30
N ARG A 537 -16.36 12.71 -13.80
CA ARG A 537 -16.26 13.21 -12.41
C ARG A 537 -17.09 14.46 -12.15
N LYS A 538 -17.52 15.11 -13.22
CA LYS A 538 -18.27 16.36 -13.20
C LYS A 538 -19.68 16.15 -13.74
N GLU A 539 -20.14 14.90 -13.81
CA GLU A 539 -21.51 14.53 -14.18
C GLU A 539 -21.98 15.18 -15.49
N TYR A 540 -21.07 15.32 -16.45
CA TYR A 540 -21.41 15.81 -17.78
C TYR A 540 -22.41 14.89 -18.49
N LYS A 541 -23.02 15.38 -19.58
CA LYS A 541 -24.07 14.70 -20.34
C LYS A 541 -23.75 13.25 -20.70
N SER A 542 -22.49 12.91 -20.96
CA SER A 542 -22.09 11.52 -21.21
C SER A 542 -22.46 10.58 -20.06
N LEU A 543 -22.29 11.00 -18.80
CA LEU A 543 -22.65 10.22 -17.62
C LEU A 543 -24.15 10.26 -17.34
N SER A 544 -24.80 11.43 -17.41
CA SER A 544 -26.23 11.54 -17.12
C SER A 544 -27.07 10.68 -18.07
N ARG A 545 -26.79 10.76 -19.38
CA ARG A 545 -27.44 9.91 -20.41
C ARG A 545 -27.22 8.43 -20.17
N PHE A 546 -26.05 8.06 -19.67
CA PHE A 546 -25.74 6.67 -19.35
C PHE A 546 -26.51 6.19 -18.11
N TYR A 547 -26.70 7.04 -17.11
CA TYR A 547 -27.55 6.74 -15.95
C TYR A 547 -29.03 6.67 -16.34
N GLU A 548 -29.52 7.57 -17.19
CA GLU A 548 -30.87 7.46 -17.76
C GLU A 548 -31.03 6.14 -18.55
N GLY A 549 -30.00 5.72 -19.29
CA GLY A 549 -29.99 4.42 -19.98
C GLY A 549 -30.07 3.24 -19.01
N ASN A 550 -29.41 3.32 -17.85
CA ASN A 550 -29.50 2.34 -16.78
C ASN A 550 -30.94 2.23 -16.23
N GLU A 551 -31.59 3.37 -16.03
CA GLU A 551 -32.98 3.44 -15.53
C GLU A 551 -33.99 2.90 -16.54
N ILE A 552 -33.82 3.21 -17.83
CA ILE A 552 -34.65 2.66 -18.92
C ILE A 552 -34.52 1.12 -19.00
N LEU A 553 -33.36 0.56 -18.66
CA LEU A 553 -33.18 -0.89 -18.56
C LEU A 553 -33.75 -1.50 -17.27
N GLY A 554 -34.30 -0.70 -16.36
CA GLY A 554 -34.86 -1.14 -15.08
C GLY A 554 -33.80 -1.54 -14.06
N TYR A 555 -32.56 -1.07 -14.22
CA TYR A 555 -31.47 -1.34 -13.27
C TYR A 555 -31.43 -0.30 -12.15
N SER A 556 -30.97 -0.71 -10.98
CA SER A 556 -30.78 0.19 -9.83
C SER A 556 -29.64 1.18 -10.09
N SER A 557 -29.80 2.42 -9.61
CA SER A 557 -28.74 3.42 -9.59
C SER A 557 -27.96 3.38 -8.26
N PRO A 558 -26.62 3.44 -8.26
CA PRO A 558 -25.75 3.53 -9.43
C PRO A 558 -25.60 2.20 -10.20
N PRO A 559 -25.20 2.24 -11.49
CA PRO A 559 -25.10 1.03 -12.32
C PRO A 559 -24.16 -0.04 -11.76
N ASP A 560 -24.51 -1.31 -12.00
CA ASP A 560 -23.63 -2.45 -11.67
C ASP A 560 -22.72 -2.79 -12.86
N LEU A 561 -21.40 -2.84 -12.63
CA LEU A 561 -20.42 -3.21 -13.64
C LEU A 561 -20.65 -4.61 -14.23
N ALA A 562 -21.25 -5.53 -13.48
CA ALA A 562 -21.59 -6.86 -13.97
C ALA A 562 -22.63 -6.82 -15.12
N LYS A 563 -23.41 -5.73 -15.24
CA LYS A 563 -24.41 -5.54 -16.29
C LYS A 563 -23.81 -5.09 -17.62
N GLY A 564 -22.52 -4.79 -17.69
CA GLY A 564 -21.87 -4.34 -18.92
C GLY A 564 -20.46 -4.88 -19.14
N PHE A 565 -19.84 -4.45 -20.23
CA PHE A 565 -18.50 -4.87 -20.64
C PHE A 565 -17.75 -3.71 -21.29
N PHE A 566 -16.42 -3.84 -21.36
CA PHE A 566 -15.58 -2.86 -22.04
C PHE A 566 -15.33 -3.24 -23.49
N ALA A 567 -15.25 -2.24 -24.36
CA ALA A 567 -14.90 -2.41 -25.77
C ALA A 567 -14.10 -1.20 -26.29
N TYR A 568 -13.50 -1.37 -27.47
CA TYR A 568 -12.62 -0.38 -28.08
C TYR A 568 -13.38 0.47 -29.10
N HIS A 569 -13.20 1.79 -29.09
CA HIS A 569 -13.79 2.68 -30.08
C HIS A 569 -12.73 3.56 -30.73
N GLY A 570 -12.63 3.47 -32.05
CA GLY A 570 -11.74 4.29 -32.86
C GLY A 570 -12.48 5.51 -33.41
N SER A 571 -11.93 6.69 -33.18
CA SER A 571 -12.47 7.96 -33.66
C SER A 571 -11.33 8.91 -34.01
N PRO A 572 -11.55 9.90 -34.90
CA PRO A 572 -10.66 11.04 -35.05
C PRO A 572 -10.39 11.74 -33.71
N SER A 573 -9.14 12.19 -33.49
CA SER A 573 -8.69 12.80 -32.23
C SER A 573 -9.49 14.06 -31.84
N ASP A 574 -9.90 14.87 -32.81
CA ASP A 574 -10.71 16.08 -32.60
C ASP A 574 -12.13 15.79 -32.09
N ALA A 575 -12.65 14.59 -32.34
CA ALA A 575 -13.96 14.18 -31.84
C ALA A 575 -13.92 13.63 -30.40
N ILE A 576 -12.76 13.21 -29.90
CA ILE A 576 -12.63 12.54 -28.59
C ILE A 576 -13.16 13.41 -27.45
N ASP A 577 -12.78 14.69 -27.42
CA ASP A 577 -13.21 15.62 -26.37
C ASP A 577 -14.74 15.72 -26.33
N SER A 578 -15.36 15.96 -27.49
CA SER A 578 -16.83 16.07 -27.62
C SER A 578 -17.56 14.79 -27.23
N ILE A 579 -17.01 13.62 -27.60
CA ILE A 579 -17.58 12.31 -27.23
C ILE A 579 -17.48 12.10 -25.72
N CYS A 580 -16.34 12.42 -25.11
CA CYS A 580 -16.15 12.27 -23.67
C CYS A 580 -17.06 13.20 -22.86
N GLN A 581 -17.30 14.40 -23.37
CA GLN A 581 -18.18 15.40 -22.77
C GLN A 581 -19.67 15.02 -22.91
N THR A 582 -20.10 14.63 -24.11
CA THR A 582 -21.53 14.53 -24.43
C THR A 582 -22.04 13.11 -24.67
N GLY A 583 -21.15 12.13 -24.82
CA GLY A 583 -21.48 10.75 -25.17
C GLY A 583 -21.37 10.51 -26.68
N PHE A 584 -21.73 9.31 -27.12
CA PHE A 584 -21.72 8.95 -28.53
C PHE A 584 -23.01 9.44 -29.21
N ASP A 585 -22.89 10.38 -30.16
CA ASP A 585 -24.01 11.01 -30.86
C ASP A 585 -24.62 10.06 -31.92
N PRO A 586 -25.85 9.54 -31.70
CA PRO A 586 -26.48 8.58 -32.59
C PRO A 586 -26.82 9.18 -33.97
N LYS A 587 -26.90 10.51 -34.10
CA LYS A 587 -27.22 11.17 -35.38
C LYS A 587 -26.09 11.05 -36.39
N ARG A 588 -24.85 10.84 -35.94
CA ARG A 588 -23.67 10.75 -36.81
C ARG A 588 -23.49 9.38 -37.48
N ARG A 589 -24.30 8.38 -37.12
CA ARG A 589 -24.10 6.97 -37.51
C ARG A 589 -25.38 6.27 -38.02
N SER A 590 -26.21 7.00 -38.75
CA SER A 590 -27.33 6.42 -39.50
C SER A 590 -26.84 5.90 -40.87
N GLY A 591 -26.88 4.58 -41.10
CA GLY A 591 -26.57 3.97 -42.42
C GLY A 591 -25.28 3.13 -42.52
N GLN A 592 -24.81 2.52 -41.43
CA GLN A 592 -23.62 1.65 -41.46
C GLN A 592 -23.93 0.19 -41.81
N VAL A 593 -22.90 -0.55 -42.27
CA VAL A 593 -22.97 -1.88 -42.91
C VAL A 593 -23.69 -2.95 -42.08
N HIS A 594 -23.65 -2.85 -40.75
CA HIS A 594 -24.23 -3.83 -39.83
C HIS A 594 -25.46 -3.30 -39.08
N GLY A 595 -26.07 -2.22 -39.55
CA GLY A 595 -27.23 -1.58 -38.95
C GLY A 595 -26.92 -0.24 -38.32
N ARG A 596 -27.99 0.42 -37.85
CA ARG A 596 -27.93 1.69 -37.13
C ARG A 596 -27.24 1.51 -35.78
N GLY A 597 -26.35 2.43 -35.42
CA GLY A 597 -25.73 2.47 -34.10
C GLY A 597 -24.25 2.85 -34.14
N GLU A 598 -23.65 2.97 -32.96
CA GLU A 598 -22.23 3.24 -32.76
C GLU A 598 -21.43 1.94 -32.69
N TYR A 599 -20.24 1.90 -33.31
CA TYR A 599 -19.48 0.67 -33.52
C TYR A 599 -18.28 0.61 -32.58
N PHE A 600 -18.09 -0.56 -31.96
CA PHE A 600 -17.02 -0.83 -31.01
C PHE A 600 -16.30 -2.12 -31.41
N GLY A 601 -15.00 -2.07 -31.68
CA GLY A 601 -14.21 -3.25 -32.01
C GLY A 601 -14.11 -4.22 -30.84
N VAL A 602 -14.18 -5.53 -31.13
CA VAL A 602 -13.92 -6.57 -30.12
C VAL A 602 -12.44 -6.65 -29.73
N THR A 603 -11.54 -6.10 -30.57
CA THR A 603 -10.12 -5.91 -30.28
C THR A 603 -9.68 -4.48 -30.61
N ALA A 604 -8.58 -4.03 -30.02
CA ALA A 604 -8.00 -2.72 -30.33
C ALA A 604 -7.59 -2.59 -31.82
N LEU A 605 -7.13 -3.68 -32.46
CA LEU A 605 -6.72 -3.68 -33.87
C LEU A 605 -7.87 -3.32 -34.82
N ILE A 606 -9.08 -3.76 -34.52
CA ILE A 606 -10.26 -3.46 -35.34
C ILE A 606 -10.56 -1.96 -35.26
N SER A 607 -10.56 -1.41 -34.05
CA SER A 607 -10.81 0.01 -33.82
C SER A 607 -9.67 0.92 -34.30
N HIS A 608 -8.42 0.42 -34.36
CA HIS A 608 -7.25 1.18 -34.82
C HIS A 608 -7.43 1.77 -36.22
N SER A 609 -8.02 1.00 -37.14
CA SER A 609 -8.27 1.47 -38.52
C SER A 609 -9.15 2.72 -38.62
N TYR A 610 -9.93 3.01 -37.57
CA TYR A 610 -10.81 4.17 -37.47
C TYR A 610 -10.22 5.34 -36.65
N CYS A 611 -9.05 5.14 -36.02
CA CYS A 611 -8.27 6.20 -35.39
C CYS A 611 -7.54 7.00 -36.49
N GLN A 612 -8.17 8.05 -37.03
CA GLN A 612 -7.55 8.86 -38.07
C GLN A 612 -6.32 9.63 -37.54
N LYS A 613 -5.25 9.68 -38.34
CA LYS A 613 -4.09 10.54 -38.11
C LYS A 613 -4.46 11.98 -38.47
N VAL A 614 -4.75 12.82 -37.48
CA VAL A 614 -4.93 14.27 -37.71
C VAL A 614 -3.58 14.88 -38.14
N GLY A 615 -3.63 15.89 -39.01
CA GLY A 615 -2.52 16.45 -39.78
C GLY A 615 -1.11 16.47 -39.15
N SER A 616 -0.11 16.20 -40.00
CA SER A 616 1.34 16.40 -39.85
C SER A 616 2.07 15.85 -38.60
N GLN A 617 1.39 15.36 -37.57
CA GLN A 617 2.06 14.68 -36.44
C GLN A 617 2.11 13.18 -36.70
N ALA A 618 3.11 12.76 -37.47
CA ALA A 618 3.43 11.35 -37.63
C ALA A 618 3.78 10.73 -36.27
N GLY A 619 3.10 9.64 -35.88
CA GLY A 619 3.60 8.71 -34.86
C GLY A 619 2.71 8.39 -33.67
N PHE A 620 1.48 8.91 -33.55
CA PHE A 620 0.56 8.48 -32.48
C PHE A 620 -0.90 8.35 -32.94
N SER A 621 -1.72 7.71 -32.11
CA SER A 621 -3.16 7.55 -32.28
C SER A 621 -3.84 7.49 -30.92
N GLN A 622 -5.14 7.77 -30.88
CA GLN A 622 -5.94 7.77 -29.67
C GLN A 622 -7.18 6.90 -29.84
N MET A 623 -7.53 6.16 -28.80
CA MET A 623 -8.67 5.24 -28.81
C MET A 623 -9.45 5.36 -27.52
N ILE A 624 -10.77 5.32 -27.64
CA ILE A 624 -11.68 5.39 -26.49
C ILE A 624 -11.95 3.96 -26.01
N ILE A 625 -11.86 3.73 -24.71
CA ILE A 625 -12.40 2.54 -24.04
C ILE A 625 -13.77 2.91 -23.52
N ALA A 626 -14.78 2.25 -24.04
CA ALA A 626 -16.17 2.46 -23.63
C ALA A 626 -16.67 1.31 -22.77
N PHE A 627 -17.52 1.62 -21.79
CA PHE A 627 -18.33 0.64 -21.09
C PHE A 627 -19.71 0.56 -21.76
N ILE A 628 -20.21 -0.64 -22.00
CA ILE A 628 -21.44 -0.90 -22.75
C ILE A 628 -22.33 -1.83 -21.96
N PHE A 629 -23.62 -1.50 -21.80
CA PHE A 629 -24.59 -2.39 -21.17
C PHE A 629 -24.86 -3.63 -22.02
N ARG A 630 -25.09 -4.77 -21.35
CA ARG A 630 -25.69 -5.95 -22.00
C ARG A 630 -27.20 -5.75 -22.06
N CYS A 631 -27.69 -5.33 -23.22
CA CYS A 631 -29.11 -5.14 -23.48
C CYS A 631 -29.46 -5.47 -24.94
N THR A 632 -30.76 -5.48 -25.25
CA THR A 632 -31.28 -5.79 -26.59
C THR A 632 -30.88 -4.78 -27.66
N GLN A 633 -30.41 -3.60 -27.25
CA GLN A 633 -29.93 -2.54 -28.13
C GLN A 633 -28.47 -2.71 -28.55
N VAL A 634 -27.81 -3.79 -28.08
CA VAL A 634 -26.45 -4.14 -28.49
C VAL A 634 -26.47 -5.38 -29.38
N THR A 635 -25.96 -5.22 -30.59
CA THR A 635 -25.77 -6.33 -31.54
C THR A 635 -24.30 -6.71 -31.60
N THR A 636 -24.00 -8.00 -31.42
CA THR A 636 -22.65 -8.53 -31.60
C THR A 636 -22.46 -9.08 -33.02
N LYS A 637 -21.39 -8.68 -33.68
CA LYS A 637 -20.86 -9.30 -34.89
C LYS A 637 -19.61 -10.08 -34.50
N GLU A 638 -19.71 -11.41 -34.54
CA GLU A 638 -18.65 -12.31 -34.10
C GLU A 638 -17.29 -11.92 -34.67
N ASN A 639 -16.28 -11.88 -33.79
CA ASN A 639 -14.90 -11.54 -34.12
C ASN A 639 -14.67 -10.14 -34.73
N PHE A 640 -15.70 -9.30 -34.82
CA PHE A 640 -15.59 -7.99 -35.46
C PHE A 640 -15.94 -6.84 -34.52
N CYS A 641 -17.23 -6.59 -34.28
CA CYS A 641 -17.65 -5.42 -33.52
C CYS A 641 -18.93 -5.65 -32.70
N TYR A 642 -19.16 -4.74 -31.76
CA TYR A 642 -20.44 -4.50 -31.13
C TYR A 642 -21.06 -3.25 -31.74
N VAL A 643 -22.35 -3.27 -32.02
CA VAL A 643 -23.12 -2.13 -32.50
C VAL A 643 -24.13 -1.75 -31.43
N VAL A 644 -24.06 -0.51 -30.93
CA VAL A 644 -24.94 0.01 -29.88
C VAL A 644 -25.94 0.98 -30.49
N ASP A 645 -27.22 0.62 -30.47
CA ASP A 645 -28.32 1.44 -31.01
C ASP A 645 -28.92 2.34 -29.92
N ASN A 646 -28.30 3.50 -29.71
CA ASN A 646 -28.82 4.56 -28.84
C ASN A 646 -30.05 5.25 -29.48
N PRO A 647 -30.98 5.80 -28.68
CA PRO A 647 -32.16 6.49 -29.20
C PRO A 647 -31.76 7.74 -30.02
N ALA A 648 -32.45 7.98 -31.14
CA ALA A 648 -32.08 9.03 -32.09
C ALA A 648 -32.23 10.47 -31.54
N ASP A 649 -33.09 10.65 -30.53
CA ASP A 649 -33.24 11.91 -29.80
C ASP A 649 -32.09 12.17 -28.81
N TRP A 650 -31.24 11.16 -28.56
CA TRP A 650 -30.08 11.21 -27.70
C TRP A 650 -30.41 11.62 -26.25
N THR A 651 -31.60 11.21 -25.80
CA THR A 651 -32.09 11.38 -24.43
C THR A 651 -31.25 10.55 -23.48
N TYR A 652 -31.08 9.25 -23.75
CA TYR A 652 -30.22 8.35 -22.98
C TYR A 652 -29.19 7.62 -23.86
N ALA A 653 -28.27 6.90 -23.23
CA ALA A 653 -27.23 6.13 -23.91
C ALA A 653 -26.94 4.80 -23.19
N PHE A 654 -26.63 3.75 -23.95
CA PHE A 654 -26.25 2.43 -23.40
C PHE A 654 -24.75 2.20 -23.33
N ASN A 655 -23.97 3.23 -23.67
CA ASN A 655 -22.52 3.21 -23.72
C ASN A 655 -21.94 4.49 -23.12
N LEU A 656 -20.79 4.35 -22.46
CA LEU A 656 -20.12 5.43 -21.75
C LEU A 656 -18.64 5.47 -22.16
N PRO A 657 -18.10 6.58 -22.68
CA PRO A 657 -16.66 6.74 -22.89
C PRO A 657 -15.94 6.86 -21.54
N VAL A 658 -15.07 5.91 -21.20
CA VAL A 658 -14.46 5.79 -19.86
C VAL A 658 -12.98 6.20 -19.85
N LEU A 659 -12.16 5.63 -20.74
CA LEU A 659 -10.72 5.91 -20.80
C LEU A 659 -10.29 6.27 -22.22
N ILE A 660 -9.19 7.02 -22.34
CA ILE A 660 -8.55 7.37 -23.60
C ILE A 660 -7.16 6.77 -23.55
N VAL A 661 -6.87 5.86 -24.47
CA VAL A 661 -5.55 5.26 -24.64
C VAL A 661 -4.83 5.99 -25.76
N THR A 662 -3.74 6.66 -25.43
CA THR A 662 -2.83 7.29 -26.42
C THR A 662 -1.67 6.34 -26.68
N TYR A 663 -1.46 5.94 -27.94
CA TYR A 663 -0.50 4.89 -28.33
C TYR A 663 0.20 5.19 -29.66
N GLY A 664 1.33 4.51 -29.93
CA GLY A 664 2.22 4.74 -31.05
C GLY A 664 3.58 5.35 -30.64
N GLN A 665 4.52 5.41 -31.59
CA GLN A 665 5.92 5.83 -31.36
C GLN A 665 6.08 7.16 -30.64
N ASN A 666 5.18 8.13 -30.89
CA ASN A 666 5.25 9.49 -30.35
C ASN A 666 4.14 9.78 -29.33
N ALA A 667 3.42 8.75 -28.86
CA ALA A 667 2.32 8.87 -27.90
C ALA A 667 2.76 9.48 -26.56
N VAL A 668 4.02 9.26 -26.20
CA VAL A 668 4.60 9.68 -24.93
C VAL A 668 4.70 11.21 -24.78
N GLN A 669 4.93 11.94 -25.88
CA GLN A 669 5.09 13.40 -25.82
C GLN A 669 3.83 14.16 -26.20
N GLN A 670 2.70 13.47 -26.36
CA GLN A 670 1.46 14.13 -26.71
C GLN A 670 0.86 14.86 -25.51
N PRO A 671 0.30 16.07 -25.74
CA PRO A 671 -0.42 16.78 -24.69
C PRO A 671 -1.62 15.95 -24.20
N TYR A 672 -2.14 16.32 -23.03
CA TYR A 672 -3.37 15.76 -22.50
C TYR A 672 -4.50 15.93 -23.55
N PRO A 673 -5.37 14.93 -23.78
CA PRO A 673 -6.35 14.98 -24.85
C PRO A 673 -7.51 15.94 -24.55
N PHE A 674 -7.52 16.51 -23.35
CA PHE A 674 -8.55 17.40 -22.85
C PHE A 674 -7.95 18.78 -22.54
N PRO A 675 -8.80 19.82 -22.47
CA PRO A 675 -8.38 21.16 -22.02
C PRO A 675 -7.69 21.13 -20.65
N ALA A 676 -6.74 22.03 -20.42
CA ALA A 676 -6.03 22.15 -19.14
C ALA A 676 -6.97 22.44 -17.96
N GLU A 677 -8.03 23.20 -18.23
CA GLU A 677 -9.11 23.46 -17.30
C GLU A 677 -10.42 22.94 -17.90
N ILE A 678 -11.00 21.96 -17.23
CA ILE A 678 -12.36 21.54 -17.53
C ILE A 678 -13.26 22.39 -16.63
N PRO A 679 -14.25 23.11 -17.15
CA PRO A 679 -15.22 23.82 -16.31
C PRO A 679 -15.91 22.87 -15.33
N TYR A 680 -16.43 23.33 -14.20
CA TYR A 680 -17.40 22.50 -13.46
C TYR A 680 -18.68 22.46 -14.29
N TYR A 681 -19.07 21.28 -14.78
CA TYR A 681 -20.41 21.08 -15.29
C TYR A 681 -21.29 20.86 -14.08
N ALA A 682 -21.83 21.97 -13.59
CA ALA A 682 -23.21 21.86 -13.22
C ALA A 682 -23.90 21.54 -14.54
N ASP A 683 -24.59 20.40 -14.61
CA ASP A 683 -25.81 20.40 -15.39
C ASP A 683 -26.55 21.59 -14.81
N LYS A 684 -26.50 22.71 -15.52
CA LYS A 684 -27.32 23.81 -15.15
C LYS A 684 -28.72 23.24 -15.41
N GLU A 685 -29.35 22.68 -14.36
CA GLU A 685 -30.50 23.41 -13.86
C GLU A 685 -30.03 24.86 -13.89
N THR A 686 -30.34 25.55 -14.98
CA THR A 686 -30.13 26.97 -15.11
C THR A 686 -31.05 27.54 -14.06
N PHE A 687 -30.58 27.52 -12.80
CA PHE A 687 -31.12 28.33 -11.75
C PHE A 687 -31.06 29.70 -12.35
N TRP A 688 -32.25 30.21 -12.60
CA TRP A 688 -32.44 31.57 -12.98
C TRP A 688 -31.62 32.44 -12.03
N ILE A 689 -30.56 33.08 -12.56
CA ILE A 689 -29.72 33.96 -11.76
C ILE A 689 -30.48 35.27 -11.68
N ALA A 690 -31.06 35.54 -10.50
CA ALA A 690 -31.71 36.82 -10.25
C ALA A 690 -30.76 37.97 -10.62
N PRO A 691 -31.24 39.03 -11.28
CA PRO A 691 -30.38 40.07 -11.84
C PRO A 691 -29.61 40.87 -10.77
N PHE A 692 -29.98 40.72 -9.50
CA PHE A 692 -29.38 41.40 -8.36
C PHE A 692 -29.05 40.43 -7.23
N CYS A 693 -27.97 40.75 -6.52
CA CYS A 693 -27.58 40.07 -5.30
C CYS A 693 -27.37 41.10 -4.18
N TRP A 694 -27.93 40.81 -3.01
CA TRP A 694 -27.77 41.57 -1.79
C TRP A 694 -26.52 41.12 -1.04
N TYR A 695 -25.82 42.08 -0.46
CA TYR A 695 -24.61 41.89 0.32
C TYR A 695 -24.79 42.55 1.69
N CYS A 696 -24.16 41.99 2.72
CA CYS A 696 -24.02 42.59 4.03
C CYS A 696 -22.56 42.86 4.33
N GLN A 697 -22.26 44.00 4.94
CA GLN A 697 -20.94 44.32 5.44
C GLN A 697 -20.66 43.52 6.72
N GLN A 698 -19.53 42.81 6.76
CA GLN A 698 -19.02 42.11 7.93
C GLN A 698 -18.15 43.02 8.78
N ASP A 699 -17.76 42.55 9.98
CA ASP A 699 -17.00 43.33 10.95
C ASP A 699 -15.57 43.70 10.44
N ASN A 700 -15.06 42.96 9.46
CA ASN A 700 -13.81 43.26 8.75
C ASN A 700 -13.98 44.33 7.63
N GLY A 701 -15.17 44.90 7.49
CA GLY A 701 -15.51 45.89 6.47
C GLY A 701 -15.80 45.34 5.08
N GLN A 702 -15.65 44.02 4.85
CA GLN A 702 -15.93 43.36 3.57
C GLN A 702 -17.42 43.10 3.39
N PHE A 703 -17.89 43.16 2.14
CA PHE A 703 -19.27 42.85 1.79
C PHE A 703 -19.37 41.39 1.32
N GLU A 704 -20.17 40.60 2.01
CA GLU A 704 -20.45 39.21 1.67
C GLU A 704 -21.91 39.04 1.22
N PRO A 705 -22.19 38.16 0.24
CA PRO A 705 -23.55 37.97 -0.27
C PRO A 705 -24.44 37.27 0.75
N TYR A 706 -25.73 37.62 0.76
CA TYR A 706 -26.74 36.78 1.42
C TYR A 706 -26.89 35.45 0.67
N ASN A 707 -27.33 34.41 1.38
CA ASN A 707 -27.69 33.15 0.72
C ASN A 707 -28.89 33.32 -0.22
N ASP A 708 -29.11 32.36 -1.12
CA ASP A 708 -30.08 32.49 -2.21
C ASP A 708 -31.52 32.70 -1.73
N ILE A 709 -31.93 31.97 -0.68
CA ILE A 709 -33.26 32.09 -0.06
C ILE A 709 -33.50 33.51 0.46
N MET A 710 -32.49 34.08 1.13
CA MET A 710 -32.56 35.44 1.66
C MET A 710 -32.43 36.49 0.58
N ASN A 711 -31.66 36.22 -0.46
CA ASN A 711 -31.56 37.11 -1.60
C ASN A 711 -32.91 37.24 -2.32
N GLU A 712 -33.61 36.11 -2.56
CA GLU A 712 -34.96 36.12 -3.13
C GLU A 712 -35.95 36.89 -2.24
N LEU A 713 -35.93 36.62 -0.92
CA LEU A 713 -36.82 37.28 0.04
C LEU A 713 -36.59 38.80 0.08
N LEU A 714 -35.33 39.23 0.24
CA LEU A 714 -34.98 40.65 0.33
C LEU A 714 -35.29 41.38 -0.97
N GLU A 715 -35.04 40.76 -2.12
CA GLU A 715 -35.36 41.37 -3.41
C GLU A 715 -36.87 41.50 -3.63
N LYS A 716 -37.66 40.48 -3.25
CA LYS A 716 -39.13 40.53 -3.32
C LYS A 716 -39.72 41.64 -2.44
N ILE A 717 -39.16 41.86 -1.26
CA ILE A 717 -39.64 42.90 -0.34
C ILE A 717 -39.16 44.27 -0.81
N TYR A 718 -37.92 44.37 -1.29
CA TYR A 718 -37.40 45.59 -1.89
C TYR A 718 -38.25 46.05 -3.08
N GLU A 719 -38.69 45.12 -3.94
CA GLU A 719 -39.58 45.43 -5.05
C GLU A 719 -40.91 46.02 -4.55
N HIS A 720 -41.53 45.40 -3.55
CA HIS A 720 -42.77 45.91 -2.97
C HIS A 720 -42.57 47.32 -2.40
N TRP A 721 -41.50 47.56 -1.65
CA TRP A 721 -41.17 48.88 -1.15
C TRP A 721 -40.95 49.91 -2.27
N LYS A 722 -40.18 49.54 -3.30
CA LYS A 722 -39.73 50.47 -4.32
C LYS A 722 -40.80 50.78 -5.37
N PHE A 723 -41.69 49.84 -5.66
CA PHE A 723 -42.62 49.91 -6.80
C PHE A 723 -44.09 49.66 -6.45
N HIS A 724 -44.41 49.19 -5.24
CA HIS A 724 -45.79 48.84 -4.84
C HIS A 724 -46.15 49.34 -3.42
N ASP A 725 -45.58 50.47 -2.99
CA ASP A 725 -45.85 51.15 -1.70
C ASP A 725 -45.69 50.28 -0.44
N GLY A 726 -44.81 49.27 -0.49
CA GLY A 726 -44.45 48.44 0.66
C GLY A 726 -43.63 49.18 1.73
N PRO A 727 -43.46 48.59 2.94
CA PRO A 727 -42.68 49.21 4.01
C PRO A 727 -41.17 49.23 3.68
N SER A 728 -40.52 50.37 3.97
CA SER A 728 -39.06 50.55 3.79
C SER A 728 -38.21 49.79 4.81
N GLU A 729 -38.86 49.23 5.83
CA GLU A 729 -38.24 48.52 6.94
C GLU A 729 -39.00 47.23 7.24
N ILE A 730 -38.26 46.13 7.37
CA ILE A 730 -38.82 44.80 7.64
C ILE A 730 -38.02 44.07 8.71
N GLU A 731 -38.64 43.06 9.31
CA GLU A 731 -37.94 42.06 10.12
C GLU A 731 -37.77 40.77 9.31
N THR A 732 -36.58 40.21 9.36
CA THR A 732 -36.23 38.96 8.67
C THR A 732 -36.66 37.75 9.50
N PRO A 733 -36.92 36.59 8.85
CA PRO A 733 -36.98 35.30 9.52
C PRO A 733 -35.68 35.00 10.30
N LEU A 734 -35.69 33.96 11.15
CA LEU A 734 -34.48 33.54 11.87
C LEU A 734 -33.34 33.22 10.89
N LEU A 735 -32.24 33.97 11.02
CA LEU A 735 -31.03 33.80 10.23
C LEU A 735 -29.92 33.23 11.10
N THR A 736 -29.34 32.12 10.66
CA THR A 736 -28.17 31.52 11.28
C THR A 736 -26.93 32.34 10.93
N ARG A 737 -26.25 32.88 11.95
CA ARG A 737 -25.05 33.70 11.78
C ARG A 737 -23.85 32.80 11.46
N TYR A 738 -23.15 33.06 10.35
CA TYR A 738 -21.95 32.29 9.94
C TYR A 738 -20.79 32.31 10.95
N LEU A 739 -20.77 33.28 11.87
CA LEU A 739 -19.70 33.42 12.86
C LEU A 739 -19.78 32.37 13.98
N ASP A 740 -20.99 31.92 14.34
CA ASP A 740 -21.21 31.08 15.52
C ASP A 740 -22.44 30.15 15.43
N ASP A 741 -23.06 30.05 14.26
CA ASP A 741 -24.24 29.24 13.97
C ASP A 741 -25.47 29.50 14.86
N ILE A 742 -25.55 30.68 15.50
CA ILE A 742 -26.71 31.09 16.28
C ILE A 742 -27.76 31.73 15.38
N SER A 743 -29.00 31.24 15.48
CA SER A 743 -30.15 31.81 14.77
C SER A 743 -30.66 33.08 15.46
N GLN A 744 -30.80 34.17 14.72
CA GLN A 744 -31.34 35.44 15.21
C GLN A 744 -32.07 36.21 14.12
N THR A 745 -32.98 37.11 14.52
CA THR A 745 -33.71 37.98 13.60
C THR A 745 -32.98 39.31 13.42
N TYR A 746 -33.15 39.88 12.23
CA TYR A 746 -32.57 41.17 11.88
C TYR A 746 -33.62 42.09 11.29
N LYS A 747 -33.50 43.38 11.59
CA LYS A 747 -34.27 44.45 10.98
C LYS A 747 -33.52 44.98 9.76
N ILE A 748 -34.14 44.96 8.59
CA ILE A 748 -33.57 45.48 7.34
C ILE A 748 -34.26 46.79 7.02
N ASN A 749 -33.48 47.85 6.80
CA ASN A 749 -33.97 49.15 6.35
C ASN A 749 -33.38 49.46 4.96
N PHE A 750 -34.23 49.37 3.94
CA PHE A 750 -33.86 49.57 2.53
C PHE A 750 -33.61 51.04 2.18
N GLN A 751 -34.22 51.98 2.90
CA GLN A 751 -33.99 53.42 2.69
C GLN A 751 -32.61 53.85 3.18
N LYS A 752 -32.15 53.30 4.31
CA LYS A 752 -30.84 53.57 4.90
C LYS A 752 -29.76 52.61 4.43
N ASN A 753 -30.11 51.55 3.70
CA ASN A 753 -29.22 50.46 3.33
C ASN A 753 -28.49 49.86 4.54
N THR A 754 -29.25 49.51 5.59
CA THR A 754 -28.68 48.90 6.80
C THR A 754 -29.46 47.69 7.31
N GLN A 755 -28.74 46.79 7.98
CA GLN A 755 -29.25 45.67 8.73
C GLN A 755 -28.93 45.88 10.22
N THR A 756 -29.90 45.71 11.10
CA THR A 756 -29.72 45.80 12.56
C THR A 756 -30.07 44.49 13.21
N SER A 757 -29.14 43.92 14.00
CA SER A 757 -29.40 42.73 14.81
C SER A 757 -30.41 43.05 15.91
N MET A 758 -31.50 42.30 15.99
CA MET A 758 -32.51 42.51 17.05
C MET A 758 -32.02 42.04 18.43
N LYS A 759 -30.99 41.19 18.47
CA LYS A 759 -30.42 40.66 19.71
C LYS A 759 -29.33 41.56 20.30
N THR A 760 -28.51 42.16 19.46
CA THR A 760 -27.32 42.93 19.88
C THR A 760 -27.40 44.41 19.54
N SER A 761 -28.45 44.85 18.84
CA SER A 761 -28.61 46.21 18.29
C SER A 761 -27.46 46.67 17.38
N CYS A 762 -26.58 45.76 16.98
CA CYS A 762 -25.46 46.04 16.09
C CYS A 762 -25.97 46.30 14.67
N GLN A 763 -25.54 47.40 14.07
CA GLN A 763 -25.94 47.85 12.74
C GLN A 763 -24.81 47.62 11.73
N ARG A 764 -25.16 47.07 10.57
CA ARG A 764 -24.27 46.79 9.44
C ARG A 764 -24.82 47.43 8.17
N ALA A 765 -23.95 47.86 7.27
CA ALA A 765 -24.38 48.30 5.95
C ALA A 765 -24.80 47.09 5.09
N ILE A 766 -25.80 47.28 4.24
CA ILE A 766 -26.15 46.33 3.19
C ILE A 766 -26.03 47.00 1.84
N ASP A 767 -25.78 46.22 0.80
CA ASP A 767 -25.56 46.73 -0.54
C ASP A 767 -26.24 45.82 -1.58
N ARG A 768 -26.90 46.41 -2.57
CA ARG A 768 -27.59 45.70 -3.64
C ARG A 768 -26.80 45.88 -4.91
N ARG A 769 -26.15 44.81 -5.38
CA ARG A 769 -25.28 44.87 -6.56
C ARG A 769 -25.92 44.17 -7.74
N LEU A 770 -25.71 44.74 -8.92
CA LEU A 770 -25.97 44.05 -10.17
C LEU A 770 -25.00 42.88 -10.27
N VAL A 771 -25.51 41.67 -10.55
CA VAL A 771 -24.65 40.53 -10.86
C VAL A 771 -23.96 40.84 -12.20
N ARG A 772 -22.65 41.16 -12.16
CA ARG A 772 -21.89 41.50 -13.36
C ARG A 772 -21.81 40.30 -14.30
N GLU A 773 -21.97 40.55 -15.59
CA GLU A 773 -21.98 39.48 -16.56
C GLU A 773 -21.42 39.93 -17.93
N LEU A 774 -20.71 39.00 -18.57
CA LEU A 774 -19.93 39.14 -19.80
C LEU A 774 -20.84 39.06 -21.06
N SER A 775 -20.68 40.03 -21.97
CA SER A 775 -21.04 40.02 -23.41
C SER A 775 -22.53 40.03 -23.88
N ASN A 776 -22.73 40.63 -25.07
CA ASN A 776 -23.98 41.18 -25.64
C ASN A 776 -24.80 40.28 -26.60
N ASN A 777 -24.57 38.97 -26.66
CA ASN A 777 -25.38 38.07 -27.49
C ASN A 777 -26.17 37.11 -26.61
N ARG A 778 -27.43 37.44 -26.31
CA ARG A 778 -28.27 36.59 -25.46
C ARG A 778 -29.65 36.32 -26.02
N HIS A 779 -30.10 35.11 -25.76
CA HIS A 779 -31.36 34.55 -26.19
C HIS A 779 -32.20 34.14 -24.98
N TRP A 780 -33.52 34.14 -25.15
CA TRP A 780 -34.45 33.78 -24.09
C TRP A 780 -35.11 32.45 -24.42
N PHE A 781 -35.29 31.61 -23.41
CA PHE A 781 -35.91 30.30 -23.54
C PHE A 781 -36.95 30.07 -22.45
N TYR A 782 -37.93 29.22 -22.74
CA TYR A 782 -38.84 28.64 -21.75
C TYR A 782 -38.82 27.12 -21.81
N CYS A 783 -39.10 26.48 -20.68
CA CYS A 783 -39.22 25.03 -20.59
C CYS A 783 -40.65 24.64 -20.96
N ASN A 784 -40.81 23.83 -22.00
CA ASN A 784 -42.12 23.32 -22.41
C ASN A 784 -42.56 22.13 -21.52
N GLU A 785 -43.71 21.53 -21.83
CA GLU A 785 -44.29 20.40 -21.08
C GLU A 785 -43.50 19.08 -21.21
N HIS A 786 -42.47 19.04 -22.06
CA HIS A 786 -41.59 17.89 -22.27
C HIS A 786 -40.18 18.16 -21.74
N ASP A 787 -40.05 19.06 -20.76
CA ASP A 787 -38.78 19.50 -20.17
C ASP A 787 -37.72 19.97 -21.19
N THR A 788 -38.18 20.41 -22.36
CA THR A 788 -37.32 20.91 -23.43
C THR A 788 -37.30 22.42 -23.40
N TRP A 789 -36.09 22.99 -23.41
CA TRP A 789 -35.90 24.43 -23.52
C TRP A 789 -36.17 24.91 -24.95
N VAL A 790 -37.26 25.62 -25.12
CA VAL A 790 -37.70 26.21 -26.38
C VAL A 790 -37.35 27.70 -26.38
N ARG A 791 -36.65 28.14 -27.42
CA ARG A 791 -36.30 29.55 -27.60
C ARG A 791 -37.56 30.38 -27.87
N TYR A 792 -37.65 31.55 -27.26
CA TYR A 792 -38.69 32.52 -27.62
C TYR A 792 -38.42 33.09 -29.01
N GLU A 793 -39.50 33.49 -29.69
CA GLU A 793 -39.36 34.23 -30.94
C GLU A 793 -38.62 35.55 -30.72
N GLN A 794 -37.77 35.95 -31.67
CA GLN A 794 -36.88 37.11 -31.55
C GLN A 794 -37.60 38.40 -31.10
N MET A 795 -38.83 38.63 -31.57
CA MET A 795 -39.61 39.81 -31.16
C MET A 795 -40.00 39.75 -29.68
N MET A 796 -40.31 38.56 -29.16
CA MET A 796 -40.62 38.34 -27.75
C MET A 796 -39.34 38.43 -26.92
N GLU A 797 -38.22 37.88 -27.40
CA GLU A 797 -36.91 38.06 -26.77
C GLU A 797 -36.59 39.53 -26.56
N ASN A 798 -36.81 40.38 -27.57
CA ASN A 798 -36.54 41.81 -27.47
C ASN A 798 -37.43 42.49 -26.42
N LYS A 799 -38.71 42.12 -26.31
CA LYS A 799 -39.63 42.67 -25.30
C LYS A 799 -39.26 42.22 -23.88
N ILE A 800 -38.96 40.93 -23.72
CA ILE A 800 -38.54 40.35 -22.43
C ILE A 800 -37.20 40.98 -22.00
N GLU A 801 -36.27 41.15 -22.94
CA GLU A 801 -34.98 41.80 -22.68
C GLU A 801 -35.16 43.27 -22.30
N GLN A 802 -35.98 44.05 -23.03
CA GLN A 802 -36.26 45.44 -22.67
C GLN A 802 -36.89 45.57 -21.28
N ALA A 803 -37.84 44.70 -20.94
CA ALA A 803 -38.45 44.66 -19.61
C ALA A 803 -37.42 44.33 -18.52
N LEU A 804 -36.54 43.35 -18.77
CA LEU A 804 -35.43 43.03 -17.87
C LEU A 804 -34.47 44.22 -17.71
N GLN A 805 -34.15 44.95 -18.79
CA GLN A 805 -33.27 46.12 -18.73
C GLN A 805 -33.90 47.28 -17.95
N LEU A 806 -35.21 47.50 -18.11
CA LEU A 806 -35.96 48.48 -17.31
C LEU A 806 -35.94 48.11 -15.83
N TYR A 807 -36.17 46.84 -15.50
CA TYR A 807 -36.04 46.32 -14.14
C TYR A 807 -34.61 46.49 -13.59
N ARG A 808 -33.60 46.15 -14.38
CA ARG A 808 -32.17 46.33 -14.04
C ARG A 808 -31.79 47.79 -13.78
N SER A 809 -32.42 48.73 -14.48
CA SER A 809 -32.20 50.16 -14.27
C SER A 809 -33.00 50.75 -13.10
N GLY A 810 -33.81 49.93 -12.41
CA GLY A 810 -34.69 50.37 -11.33
C GLY A 810 -35.90 51.19 -11.80
N ARG A 811 -36.27 51.10 -13.08
CA ARG A 811 -37.38 51.84 -13.71
C ARG A 811 -38.57 50.96 -14.10
N GLY A 812 -38.49 49.65 -13.85
CA GLY A 812 -39.55 48.68 -14.16
C GLY A 812 -39.70 47.64 -13.04
N SER A 813 -40.83 46.93 -13.02
CA SER A 813 -41.13 45.84 -12.06
C SER A 813 -40.40 44.54 -12.42
N SER A 814 -40.27 43.62 -11.46
CA SER A 814 -39.74 42.28 -11.65
C SER A 814 -40.70 41.35 -12.41
N THR A 815 -41.95 41.78 -12.61
CA THR A 815 -42.94 41.07 -13.41
C THR A 815 -43.33 41.86 -14.66
N PHE A 816 -43.58 41.14 -15.75
CA PHE A 816 -43.93 41.72 -17.04
C PHE A 816 -44.94 40.83 -17.77
N ASP A 817 -46.07 41.40 -18.18
CA ASP A 817 -47.07 40.67 -18.97
C ASP A 817 -46.72 40.74 -20.45
N ILE A 818 -46.73 39.57 -21.09
CA ILE A 818 -46.48 39.41 -22.51
C ILE A 818 -47.62 38.65 -23.17
N GLN A 819 -48.05 39.14 -24.33
CA GLN A 819 -49.00 38.44 -25.20
C GLN A 819 -48.28 38.05 -26.48
N PHE A 820 -48.36 36.76 -26.83
CA PHE A 820 -47.74 36.24 -28.04
C PHE A 820 -48.62 36.56 -29.27
N PRO A 821 -48.02 36.98 -30.39
CA PRO A 821 -48.78 37.23 -31.62
C PRO A 821 -49.55 35.98 -32.05
N GLY A 822 -50.83 36.13 -32.38
CA GLY A 822 -51.67 35.01 -32.81
C GLY A 822 -52.14 34.08 -31.68
N ARG A 823 -51.86 34.40 -30.40
CA ARG A 823 -52.37 33.67 -29.25
C ARG A 823 -53.27 34.56 -28.37
N PRO A 824 -54.45 34.08 -27.95
CA PRO A 824 -55.33 34.84 -27.07
C PRO A 824 -54.83 34.85 -25.62
N GLU A 825 -53.93 33.94 -25.23
CA GLU A 825 -53.43 33.85 -23.87
C GLU A 825 -52.36 34.92 -23.57
N THR A 826 -52.50 35.53 -22.40
CA THR A 826 -51.49 36.43 -21.82
C THR A 826 -50.66 35.66 -20.81
N TYR A 827 -49.35 35.87 -20.83
CA TYR A 827 -48.40 35.22 -19.93
C TYR A 827 -47.70 36.27 -19.08
N GLN A 828 -47.55 36.00 -17.78
CA GLN A 828 -46.76 36.83 -16.88
C GLN A 828 -45.36 36.24 -16.75
N ILE A 829 -44.36 37.02 -17.14
CA ILE A 829 -42.94 36.75 -16.92
C ILE A 829 -42.56 37.26 -15.53
N ASN A 830 -41.86 36.43 -14.74
CA ASN A 830 -41.36 36.78 -13.43
C ASN A 830 -39.82 36.62 -13.38
N PHE A 831 -39.12 37.75 -13.32
CA PHE A 831 -37.66 37.85 -13.29
C PHE A 831 -37.04 37.62 -11.91
N LEU A 832 -37.83 37.40 -10.86
CA LEU A 832 -37.27 36.95 -9.57
C LEU A 832 -37.14 35.43 -9.55
N LYS A 833 -38.20 34.75 -10.01
CA LYS A 833 -38.35 33.31 -9.92
C LYS A 833 -37.87 32.55 -11.16
N GLY A 834 -37.64 33.26 -12.27
CA GLY A 834 -37.35 32.64 -13.56
C GLY A 834 -38.52 31.78 -14.03
N LYS A 835 -39.74 32.32 -13.94
CA LYS A 835 -40.96 31.62 -14.38
C LYS A 835 -41.78 32.45 -15.35
N GLN A 836 -42.47 31.76 -16.25
CA GLN A 836 -43.60 32.27 -17.04
C GLN A 836 -44.87 31.63 -16.50
N THR A 837 -45.92 32.41 -16.24
CA THR A 837 -47.23 31.89 -15.80
C THR A 837 -48.31 32.30 -16.79
N SER A 838 -49.08 31.34 -17.32
CA SER A 838 -50.25 31.63 -18.14
C SER A 838 -51.35 32.28 -17.27
N LYS A 839 -51.88 33.44 -17.65
CA LYS A 839 -52.98 34.07 -16.92
C LYS A 839 -54.34 33.40 -17.15
N THR A 840 -54.44 32.58 -18.20
CA THR A 840 -55.69 31.89 -18.57
C THR A 840 -55.73 30.48 -17.97
N THR A 841 -54.63 29.73 -18.05
CA THR A 841 -54.55 28.33 -17.60
C THR A 841 -53.83 28.15 -16.26
N TYR A 842 -53.18 29.20 -15.74
CA TYR A 842 -52.33 29.16 -14.54
C TYR A 842 -51.13 28.20 -14.61
N GLU A 843 -50.82 27.67 -15.79
CA GLU A 843 -49.65 26.83 -16.02
C GLU A 843 -48.36 27.64 -15.84
N ILE A 844 -47.41 27.05 -15.11
CA ILE A 844 -46.12 27.67 -14.78
C ILE A 844 -45.02 26.95 -15.55
N LYS A 845 -44.24 27.70 -16.31
CA LYS A 845 -43.10 27.21 -17.11
C LYS A 845 -41.81 27.90 -16.65
N ASN A 846 -40.70 27.18 -16.62
CA ASN A 846 -39.39 27.79 -16.31
C ASN A 846 -38.94 28.67 -17.46
N ILE A 847 -38.23 29.76 -17.18
CA ILE A 847 -37.58 30.59 -18.19
C ILE A 847 -36.10 30.74 -17.88
N LYS A 848 -35.29 30.90 -18.93
CA LYS A 848 -33.86 31.20 -18.82
C LYS A 848 -33.41 32.18 -19.89
N ARG A 849 -32.27 32.80 -19.63
CA ARG A 849 -31.58 33.73 -20.52
C ARG A 849 -30.16 33.21 -20.70
N GLU A 850 -29.79 32.84 -21.92
CA GLU A 850 -28.45 32.29 -22.26
C GLU A 850 -27.68 33.24 -23.16
#